data_AF-A0A284S9X8-F1
#
_entry.id   AF-A0A284S9X8-F1
#
_cell.length_a   1.000
_cell.length_b   1.000
_cell.length_c   1.000
_cell.angle_alpha   90.00
_cell.angle_beta   90.00
_cell.angle_gamma   90.00
#
_symmetry.space_group_name_H-M   'P 1'
#
loop_
_entity.id
_entity.type
_entity.pdbx_description
1 polymer ?
#
loop_
_entity_poly.entity_id
_entity_poly.type
_entity_poly.pdbx_seq_one_letter_code
_entity_poly.pdbx_strand_id
1 'polypeptide(L)'
;MPPCTCLLFPDGHELESKQKLAAHRLELKILKKNGRDGSTNREQVSNAASGSSRTASGEVVHMVPLGMSSDVPKEHGLADRLVALTLTDEGPNARDQSSKLWSSRREFQSSHEGDVPGKFKKVSIDDAQNSISAVANEALNPLPTCTNSSPTDPTSKPMAHPLRSPRTWQRQAIPRSAVLAAHRPAPAPLARVENIIECIEDEAKLLLDRLRSWHDVDTQDTSQVSDRREQLKAVDLNIKNLRESLSRVKYGHENVLHGWKADVVNLLRQIDNILQIYNAHLPEVETPVKPLEYDAGYVFVHPLEKVHGLAQLVMLFGVICHVIGGFVEGFYNLAIQTMLLLVSGAMATNLTDKDSDGDSVLDTNQDAILNQMPSSLYTALKAMNIDGHTMMYAVCPDCNSCYEPTYTTTLSSCPSYPTHCQNMIPGSSGRSPCHADLLKSDGKPRKPFLMASLEDYIARTLADSQLENLCDAACDQALHSLQQPSDPNRNITNVFQAEFMRHFKGPDGQRLFIDRGDKVRLAFALQVDFFNPNGTRKRGNHDSIGLISMANLNLPEEIRYHPEHIFLAGIIPGPDEPDVDTISNFIRPLIDICKIAWERGIRVSRTASRPDGRDVELAVILSVNDLPAARKMSGTASHASHWYCTVCEGYGISTMYDTCFHKWCHRDAHEMRRCAEAWRDALTSTEREKLFKDHGVRWSELWRLPYWDPTRMLVIDSMHCVLEGLVHYHCLHVLEIDINKAGKARKMVPAFDYPWIKYSVATATDLQCPMKHDKEIPHIGHIHRMLELPLGDGLPLEDGDTVDITVEQLGAKLKRKNASPLKFVCRTLNLPRTYRKKVKGSWKQVEVSAKDDLIDLLVEWCLKQPMTSGEIHNVRSVDKATIEHIQAVIKDTATPSWINSVPANYGAASAGTIKADEWRTLSIIYLPIALVTLWGDDDGHSPAEGSRSLEVLDHTMALFQAVTIVCRYTMNLGQATTYRTLLKHWVDGLYSVHPHTKNHHKRPNVHAAFHLYDFILAFGPVMSWWCFPFERLIGTLQKTHTNNHVGGDLEKTILQSFLRGANLRHHLNRPNCPQLIRQFKILFDKALPPKNQRETTFTADPPSVRQLSHAYYTYRGVTFSRQSTHLGGSLVAYYPTTKSQDLMVGSIQEIKTESGQVLFAIKRQAPLPVAKFDPFKCYVDFPATTYSSKMVDGPLDSIHPSQIRLHVAQYEFSHECAIIIDLCRD
;
A
#
# COMPACT_ATOMS: atom_id res chain seq x y z
N MET A 1 -17.61 -35.57 12.95
CA MET A 1 -18.75 -36.37 13.48
C MET A 1 -18.18 -37.35 14.51
N PRO A 2 -18.82 -37.57 15.66
CA PRO A 2 -20.15 -38.19 15.78
C PRO A 2 -21.34 -37.20 15.83
N PRO A 3 -22.60 -37.69 15.84
CA PRO A 3 -23.80 -36.84 15.91
C PRO A 3 -24.28 -36.59 17.35
N CYS A 4 -24.80 -35.38 17.61
CA CYS A 4 -25.57 -35.07 18.82
C CYS A 4 -27.05 -34.88 18.47
N THR A 5 -27.93 -35.49 19.27
CA THR A 5 -29.37 -35.56 19.03
C THR A 5 -30.06 -34.25 19.41
N CYS A 6 -30.72 -33.58 18.46
CA CYS A 6 -31.56 -32.42 18.76
C CYS A 6 -32.96 -32.86 19.23
N LEU A 7 -33.41 -32.34 20.37
CA LEU A 7 -34.80 -32.45 20.80
C LEU A 7 -35.67 -31.45 20.02
N LEU A 8 -36.74 -31.96 19.40
CA LEU A 8 -37.75 -31.16 18.71
C LEU A 8 -38.85 -30.72 19.68
N PHE A 9 -39.30 -29.48 19.54
CA PHE A 9 -40.67 -29.07 19.87
C PHE A 9 -41.21 -28.18 18.71
N PRO A 10 -42.51 -28.22 18.41
CA PRO A 10 -43.04 -27.82 17.09
C PRO A 10 -43.64 -26.40 17.04
N ASP A 11 -43.90 -25.95 15.80
CA ASP A 11 -45.01 -25.13 15.26
C ASP A 11 -45.77 -24.13 16.16
N GLY A 12 -46.18 -22.94 15.69
CA GLY A 12 -46.15 -22.34 14.34
C GLY A 12 -47.03 -21.06 14.29
N HIS A 13 -47.07 -20.36 13.14
CA HIS A 13 -47.66 -19.02 12.95
C HIS A 13 -46.94 -17.88 13.72
N GLU A 14 -46.95 -16.61 13.30
CA GLU A 14 -47.61 -15.94 12.17
C GLU A 14 -46.60 -15.34 11.17
N LEU A 15 -46.97 -15.25 9.88
CA LEU A 15 -46.18 -14.62 8.82
C LEU A 15 -46.85 -13.38 8.19
N GLU A 16 -47.79 -12.70 8.88
CA GLU A 16 -48.71 -11.75 8.22
C GLU A 16 -48.85 -10.35 8.87
N SER A 17 -47.90 -9.93 9.72
CA SER A 17 -47.99 -8.65 10.45
C SER A 17 -46.99 -7.56 10.04
N LYS A 18 -45.96 -7.86 9.23
CA LYS A 18 -44.86 -6.91 8.92
C LYS A 18 -45.15 -5.85 7.86
N GLN A 19 -46.20 -5.97 7.04
CA GLN A 19 -46.48 -5.00 5.97
C GLN A 19 -47.33 -3.77 6.39
N LYS A 20 -48.03 -3.80 7.53
CA LYS A 20 -48.95 -2.71 7.94
C LYS A 20 -48.29 -1.54 8.71
N LEU A 21 -47.03 -1.67 9.13
CA LEU A 21 -46.35 -0.61 9.92
C LEU A 21 -45.66 0.49 9.08
N ALA A 22 -45.60 0.34 7.75
CA ALA A 22 -44.95 1.31 6.87
C ALA A 22 -45.79 2.56 6.59
N ALA A 23 -47.12 2.42 6.47
CA ALA A 23 -48.01 3.49 6.02
C ALA A 23 -48.14 4.66 7.02
N HIS A 24 -48.16 4.37 8.33
CA HIS A 24 -48.54 5.36 9.35
C HIS A 24 -47.44 6.40 9.70
N ARG A 25 -46.27 6.34 9.06
CA ARG A 25 -45.15 7.27 9.31
C ARG A 25 -45.03 8.44 8.33
N LEU A 26 -45.89 8.53 7.31
CA LEU A 26 -45.79 9.56 6.28
C LEU A 26 -46.43 10.91 6.70
N GLU A 27 -47.56 10.89 7.40
CA GLU A 27 -48.34 12.10 7.72
C GLU A 27 -47.69 13.03 8.75
N LEU A 28 -46.91 12.49 9.70
CA LEU A 28 -46.31 13.25 10.80
C LEU A 28 -45.11 14.15 10.43
N LYS A 29 -44.76 14.27 9.14
CA LYS A 29 -43.69 15.18 8.66
C LYS A 29 -44.17 16.51 8.10
N ILE A 30 -45.47 16.70 7.81
CA ILE A 30 -45.97 17.90 7.14
C ILE A 30 -46.16 19.09 8.11
N LEU A 31 -46.39 18.83 9.41
CA LEU A 31 -46.70 19.86 10.42
C LEU A 31 -45.49 20.43 11.19
N LYS A 32 -44.28 20.43 10.61
CA LYS A 32 -43.06 20.97 11.25
C LYS A 32 -42.18 21.91 10.41
N LYS A 33 -42.70 22.49 9.32
CA LYS A 33 -41.96 23.48 8.50
C LYS A 33 -42.37 24.95 8.68
N ASN A 34 -43.45 25.25 9.41
CA ASN A 34 -43.91 26.62 9.64
C ASN A 34 -43.73 27.04 11.11
N GLY A 35 -42.97 28.12 11.34
CA GLY A 35 -42.96 28.85 12.61
C GLY A 35 -41.60 29.00 13.30
N ARG A 36 -40.82 30.02 12.88
CA ARG A 36 -40.51 31.21 13.71
C ARG A 36 -39.45 32.12 13.06
N ASP A 37 -39.91 33.22 12.48
CA ASP A 37 -39.22 34.50 12.60
C ASP A 37 -39.33 35.02 14.05
N GLY A 38 -38.47 35.96 14.47
CA GLY A 38 -38.58 36.58 15.80
C GLY A 38 -37.29 37.13 16.40
N SER A 39 -36.76 38.18 15.78
CA SER A 39 -35.74 39.12 16.29
C SER A 39 -35.70 39.39 17.82
N THR A 40 -34.52 39.63 18.39
CA THR A 40 -34.05 41.01 18.76
C THR A 40 -32.64 41.10 19.38
N ASN A 41 -31.86 42.05 18.85
CA ASN A 41 -30.86 42.95 19.45
C ASN A 41 -30.02 42.55 20.68
N ARG A 42 -28.68 42.71 20.55
CA ARG A 42 -27.99 43.81 21.27
C ARG A 42 -26.76 44.36 20.52
N GLU A 43 -26.59 45.67 20.61
CA GLU A 43 -25.46 46.50 20.17
C GLU A 43 -24.21 46.32 21.07
N GLN A 44 -23.01 46.86 20.84
CA GLN A 44 -22.42 47.82 19.85
C GLN A 44 -20.91 47.44 19.71
N VAL A 45 -20.08 47.93 18.78
CA VAL A 45 -19.43 49.27 18.72
C VAL A 45 -18.81 49.46 17.30
N SER A 46 -18.62 50.71 16.86
CA SER A 46 -18.22 51.15 15.52
C SER A 46 -16.70 51.37 15.30
N ASN A 47 -16.26 51.48 14.04
CA ASN A 47 -15.76 52.75 13.45
C ASN A 47 -15.34 52.69 11.96
N ALA A 48 -15.45 53.85 11.28
CA ALA A 48 -14.85 54.36 10.01
C ALA A 48 -14.28 53.37 8.96
N ALA A 49 -14.57 53.40 7.65
CA ALA A 49 -15.27 54.33 6.73
C ALA A 49 -14.56 55.67 6.33
N SER A 50 -14.18 55.77 5.04
CA SER A 50 -13.88 56.95 4.15
C SER A 50 -12.70 56.62 3.21
N GLY A 51 -12.57 57.11 1.96
CA GLY A 51 -13.45 57.86 1.03
C GLY A 51 -13.36 57.26 -0.40
N SER A 52 -14.15 57.62 -1.44
CA SER A 52 -14.57 58.94 -1.93
C SER A 52 -13.37 59.81 -2.35
N SER A 53 -13.25 60.37 -3.57
CA SER A 53 -14.06 60.39 -4.82
C SER A 53 -13.11 60.79 -6.01
N ARG A 54 -13.45 61.01 -7.31
CA ARG A 54 -14.56 61.73 -7.97
C ARG A 54 -14.51 61.52 -9.51
N THR A 55 -15.69 61.49 -10.15
CA THR A 55 -16.16 62.16 -11.40
C THR A 55 -15.20 62.83 -12.42
N ALA A 56 -15.57 63.10 -13.69
CA ALA A 56 -16.60 62.58 -14.64
C ALA A 56 -16.60 63.43 -15.94
N SER A 57 -16.78 62.81 -17.12
CA SER A 57 -17.31 63.37 -18.40
C SER A 57 -17.10 62.34 -19.54
N GLY A 58 -17.91 62.26 -20.59
CA GLY A 58 -19.24 62.83 -20.84
C GLY A 58 -19.82 62.38 -22.20
N GLU A 59 -21.07 61.87 -22.19
CA GLU A 59 -22.11 61.89 -23.25
C GLU A 59 -21.77 61.35 -24.68
N VAL A 60 -22.39 60.23 -25.13
CA VAL A 60 -23.74 60.11 -25.79
C VAL A 60 -23.71 60.65 -27.25
N VAL A 61 -24.23 59.98 -28.29
CA VAL A 61 -25.32 58.98 -28.42
C VAL A 61 -24.78 57.54 -28.76
N HIS A 62 -25.40 56.55 -29.44
CA HIS A 62 -26.63 56.43 -30.26
C HIS A 62 -27.42 55.10 -30.05
N MET A 63 -27.95 54.44 -31.10
CA MET A 63 -28.98 53.37 -30.98
C MET A 63 -28.62 51.99 -31.60
N VAL A 64 -29.17 50.95 -30.94
CA VAL A 64 -29.52 49.58 -31.38
C VAL A 64 -30.32 49.54 -32.72
N PRO A 65 -30.50 48.38 -33.46
CA PRO A 65 -30.76 47.03 -32.90
C PRO A 65 -30.31 45.75 -33.68
N LEU A 66 -30.49 44.59 -33.00
CA LEU A 66 -30.81 43.22 -33.51
C LEU A 66 -29.81 42.38 -34.36
N GLY A 67 -29.62 41.11 -33.95
CA GLY A 67 -29.68 39.96 -34.89
C GLY A 67 -28.64 38.82 -34.83
N MET A 68 -29.01 37.68 -34.19
CA MET A 68 -28.55 36.28 -34.48
C MET A 68 -27.07 35.91 -34.17
N SER A 69 -26.78 34.79 -33.48
CA SER A 69 -26.41 33.43 -33.99
C SER A 69 -24.98 33.36 -34.60
N SER A 70 -24.13 32.33 -34.42
CA SER A 70 -24.27 31.00 -33.78
C SER A 70 -22.89 30.40 -33.42
N ASP A 71 -22.90 29.35 -32.58
CA ASP A 71 -22.05 28.15 -32.54
C ASP A 71 -20.56 28.12 -32.95
N VAL A 72 -19.76 27.71 -31.96
CA VAL A 72 -18.68 26.69 -31.96
C VAL A 72 -18.46 25.87 -33.25
N PRO A 73 -17.19 25.63 -33.62
CA PRO A 73 -16.74 24.37 -34.22
C PRO A 73 -15.90 23.49 -33.27
N LYS A 74 -16.00 22.16 -33.42
CA LYS A 74 -15.13 21.13 -32.79
C LYS A 74 -14.29 20.42 -33.86
N GLU A 75 -13.24 19.75 -33.39
CA GLU A 75 -12.56 18.58 -34.01
C GLU A 75 -11.89 18.77 -35.39
N HIS A 76 -10.61 18.39 -35.47
CA HIS A 76 -9.78 18.51 -36.67
C HIS A 76 -9.60 17.16 -37.37
N GLY A 77 -10.14 17.05 -38.58
CA GLY A 77 -10.11 15.83 -39.40
C GLY A 77 -8.84 15.69 -40.24
N LEU A 78 -8.80 14.64 -41.08
CA LEU A 78 -7.65 14.32 -41.95
C LEU A 78 -7.25 15.50 -42.88
N ALA A 79 -8.22 16.31 -43.28
CA ALA A 79 -8.01 17.48 -44.15
C ALA A 79 -7.12 18.57 -43.52
N ASP A 80 -7.23 18.82 -42.22
CA ASP A 80 -6.50 19.94 -41.57
C ASP A 80 -5.00 19.65 -41.45
N ARG A 81 -4.63 18.37 -41.30
CA ARG A 81 -3.23 17.92 -41.32
C ARG A 81 -2.52 18.17 -42.65
N LEU A 82 -3.25 18.28 -43.76
CA LEU A 82 -2.70 18.61 -45.08
C LEU A 82 -2.52 20.12 -45.32
N VAL A 83 -3.19 20.98 -44.54
CA VAL A 83 -3.05 22.44 -44.63
C VAL A 83 -1.78 22.92 -43.91
N ALA A 84 -1.41 22.27 -42.80
CA ALA A 84 -0.27 22.64 -41.94
C ALA A 84 1.13 22.42 -42.57
N LEU A 85 1.23 21.94 -43.82
CA LEU A 85 2.49 21.54 -44.46
C LEU A 85 2.98 22.48 -45.58
N THR A 86 2.41 23.69 -45.72
CA THR A 86 2.91 24.69 -46.69
C THR A 86 2.95 26.12 -46.14
N LEU A 87 4.02 26.48 -45.43
CA LEU A 87 4.62 27.82 -45.30
C LEU A 87 5.99 27.66 -44.60
N THR A 88 7.00 28.48 -44.96
CA THR A 88 8.40 28.36 -44.48
C THR A 88 8.96 29.71 -44.04
N ASP A 89 9.86 29.67 -43.06
CA ASP A 89 10.90 30.63 -42.65
C ASP A 89 10.68 32.15 -42.88
N GLU A 90 10.66 32.90 -41.77
CA GLU A 90 11.63 33.99 -41.51
C GLU A 90 11.67 34.27 -39.99
N GLY A 91 12.84 34.62 -39.45
CA GLY A 91 13.08 34.68 -37.99
C GLY A 91 13.61 36.04 -37.51
N PRO A 92 13.01 36.69 -36.49
CA PRO A 92 13.49 37.97 -36.00
C PRO A 92 14.83 37.87 -35.26
N ASN A 93 15.66 38.92 -35.38
CA ASN A 93 17.09 38.89 -35.11
C ASN A 93 17.45 39.25 -33.65
N ALA A 94 18.57 38.74 -33.14
CA ALA A 94 19.02 38.82 -31.74
C ALA A 94 19.64 40.19 -31.34
N ARG A 95 19.10 41.30 -31.84
CA ARG A 95 19.57 42.66 -31.54
C ARG A 95 18.44 43.67 -31.45
N ASP A 96 17.70 43.67 -30.34
CA ASP A 96 17.21 44.95 -29.79
C ASP A 96 17.12 44.99 -28.25
N GLN A 97 17.91 45.92 -27.74
CA GLN A 97 17.92 46.64 -26.46
C GLN A 97 16.77 46.32 -25.46
N SER A 98 17.03 45.75 -24.28
CA SER A 98 17.80 46.26 -23.12
C SER A 98 17.16 47.41 -22.33
N SER A 99 16.89 47.16 -21.04
CA SER A 99 17.43 47.99 -19.95
C SER A 99 17.43 47.21 -18.63
N LYS A 100 18.14 47.74 -17.62
CA LYS A 100 18.36 47.10 -16.31
C LYS A 100 17.53 47.81 -15.25
N LEU A 101 17.14 47.11 -14.19
CA LEU A 101 17.21 47.64 -12.82
C LEU A 101 17.44 46.47 -11.85
N TRP A 102 18.19 46.72 -10.77
CA TRP A 102 18.77 45.71 -9.89
C TRP A 102 18.19 45.78 -8.47
N SER A 103 18.26 44.65 -7.76
CA SER A 103 18.98 44.59 -6.49
C SER A 103 19.95 43.40 -6.53
N SER A 104 21.00 43.37 -5.71
CA SER A 104 22.11 42.44 -5.92
C SER A 104 22.01 41.15 -5.11
N ARG A 105 22.47 40.03 -5.69
CA ARG A 105 22.56 38.73 -5.00
C ARG A 105 23.45 38.78 -3.75
N ARG A 106 24.40 39.72 -3.68
CA ARG A 106 25.30 39.93 -2.53
C ARG A 106 24.62 40.53 -1.30
N GLU A 107 23.50 41.23 -1.46
CA GLU A 107 22.74 41.82 -0.33
C GLU A 107 21.79 40.81 0.34
N PHE A 108 21.44 39.72 -0.34
CA PHE A 108 20.66 38.63 0.26
C PHE A 108 21.54 37.62 1.02
N GLN A 109 22.77 37.41 0.55
CA GLN A 109 23.69 36.38 1.06
C GLN A 109 24.33 36.69 2.43
N SER A 110 24.14 37.90 2.98
CA SER A 110 24.68 38.34 4.27
C SER A 110 23.79 38.04 5.50
N SER A 111 22.72 37.24 5.32
CA SER A 111 21.63 37.14 6.30
C SER A 111 21.39 35.74 6.91
N HIS A 112 22.06 34.69 6.43
CA HIS A 112 21.76 33.29 6.77
C HIS A 112 23.02 32.43 6.98
N GLU A 113 23.89 32.84 7.91
CA GLU A 113 24.83 31.91 8.55
C GLU A 113 24.11 31.23 9.74
N GLY A 114 23.95 29.90 9.70
CA GLY A 114 23.25 29.14 10.73
C GLY A 114 23.44 27.62 10.60
N ASP A 115 23.97 27.03 11.67
CA ASP A 115 24.35 25.62 11.92
C ASP A 115 23.91 24.50 10.94
N VAL A 116 24.89 23.63 10.61
CA VAL A 116 24.68 22.33 9.94
C VAL A 116 24.91 21.16 10.91
N PRO A 117 23.84 20.52 11.43
CA PRO A 117 23.97 19.39 12.36
C PRO A 117 23.94 18.02 11.64
N GLY A 118 25.09 17.42 11.37
CA GLY A 118 25.14 16.08 10.73
C GLY A 118 26.53 15.42 10.69
N LYS A 119 26.99 14.82 11.79
CA LYS A 119 28.23 14.01 11.79
C LYS A 119 27.99 12.63 11.18
N PHE A 120 28.43 12.43 9.94
CA PHE A 120 28.65 11.09 9.38
C PHE A 120 29.70 10.32 10.21
N LYS A 121 29.59 8.99 10.27
CA LYS A 121 30.68 8.14 10.79
C LYS A 121 31.88 8.27 9.84
N LYS A 122 33.09 8.41 10.39
CA LYS A 122 34.33 8.38 9.60
C LYS A 122 34.53 7.00 8.99
N VAL A 123 34.67 6.94 7.67
CA VAL A 123 35.39 5.86 6.96
C VAL A 123 36.88 5.99 7.28
N SER A 124 37.66 4.90 7.26
CA SER A 124 39.11 5.05 7.42
C SER A 124 39.71 5.82 6.25
N ILE A 125 40.73 6.63 6.53
CA ILE A 125 41.51 7.31 5.48
C ILE A 125 42.27 6.26 4.66
N ASP A 126 42.76 5.20 5.31
CA ASP A 126 43.50 4.11 4.67
C ASP A 126 42.61 3.32 3.70
N ASP A 127 41.36 3.02 4.07
CA ASP A 127 40.38 2.36 3.18
C ASP A 127 40.11 3.19 1.92
N ALA A 128 39.97 4.51 2.08
CA ALA A 128 39.76 5.44 0.97
C ALA A 128 41.02 5.53 0.08
N GLN A 129 42.21 5.67 0.67
CA GLN A 129 43.48 5.74 -0.06
C GLN A 129 43.80 4.44 -0.82
N ASN A 130 43.60 3.28 -0.19
CA ASN A 130 43.79 1.98 -0.85
C ASN A 130 42.83 1.81 -2.03
N SER A 131 41.56 2.20 -1.87
CA SER A 131 40.56 2.18 -2.97
C SER A 131 40.96 3.12 -4.12
N ILE A 132 41.37 4.36 -3.80
CA ILE A 132 41.81 5.34 -4.80
C ILE A 132 43.09 4.88 -5.52
N SER A 133 44.00 4.22 -4.81
CA SER A 133 45.26 3.71 -5.39
C SER A 133 45.03 2.50 -6.31
N ALA A 134 44.05 1.64 -6.01
CA ALA A 134 43.62 0.59 -6.93
C ALA A 134 43.03 1.20 -8.22
N VAL A 135 42.09 2.15 -8.07
CA VAL A 135 41.45 2.86 -9.19
C VAL A 135 42.46 3.59 -10.08
N ALA A 136 43.44 4.29 -9.49
CA ALA A 136 44.46 5.03 -10.23
C ALA A 136 45.34 4.13 -11.11
N ASN A 137 45.66 2.92 -10.66
CA ASN A 137 46.45 1.96 -11.44
C ASN A 137 45.64 1.27 -12.56
N GLU A 138 44.32 1.13 -12.39
CA GLU A 138 43.44 0.56 -13.42
C GLU A 138 43.13 1.57 -14.54
N ALA A 139 42.91 2.84 -14.18
CA ALA A 139 42.47 3.90 -15.11
C ALA A 139 43.54 4.42 -16.08
N LEU A 140 44.79 3.95 -15.99
CA LEU A 140 45.92 4.38 -16.84
C LEU A 140 46.25 3.43 -18.01
N ASN A 141 45.56 2.30 -18.13
CA ASN A 141 45.80 1.34 -19.22
C ASN A 141 44.91 1.63 -20.45
N PRO A 142 45.47 1.76 -21.68
CA PRO A 142 44.67 1.94 -22.89
C PRO A 142 43.92 0.66 -23.28
N LEU A 143 42.79 0.82 -23.98
CA LEU A 143 41.99 -0.28 -24.50
C LEU A 143 42.78 -1.14 -25.53
N PRO A 144 42.59 -2.48 -25.57
CA PRO A 144 43.21 -3.33 -26.58
C PRO A 144 42.78 -2.93 -28.00
N THR A 145 43.74 -2.63 -28.87
CA THR A 145 43.50 -2.27 -30.26
C THR A 145 43.21 -3.51 -31.11
N CYS A 146 42.10 -3.49 -31.87
CA CYS A 146 41.81 -4.52 -32.86
C CYS A 146 42.79 -4.42 -34.04
N THR A 147 43.70 -5.37 -34.17
CA THR A 147 44.65 -5.46 -35.29
C THR A 147 44.00 -6.10 -36.51
N ASN A 148 43.62 -5.27 -37.48
CA ASN A 148 43.25 -5.74 -38.81
C ASN A 148 44.48 -6.30 -39.55
N SER A 149 44.50 -7.60 -39.83
CA SER A 149 45.39 -8.22 -40.83
C SER A 149 44.55 -8.88 -41.93
N SER A 150 44.83 -8.53 -43.19
CA SER A 150 44.08 -9.04 -44.34
C SER A 150 44.56 -10.44 -44.76
N PRO A 151 43.66 -11.34 -45.18
CA PRO A 151 44.02 -12.72 -45.50
C PRO A 151 44.72 -12.85 -46.87
N THR A 152 45.69 -13.76 -46.93
CA THR A 152 46.21 -14.33 -48.19
C THR A 152 46.14 -15.86 -48.13
N ASP A 153 45.55 -16.44 -49.17
CA ASP A 153 45.52 -17.88 -49.50
C ASP A 153 46.97 -18.48 -49.52
N PRO A 154 47.23 -19.81 -49.39
CA PRO A 154 46.45 -20.85 -50.08
C PRO A 154 46.37 -22.30 -49.52
N THR A 155 45.58 -23.12 -50.23
CA THR A 155 45.71 -24.59 -50.49
C THR A 155 45.10 -25.68 -49.57
N SER A 156 44.46 -26.63 -50.28
CA SER A 156 44.36 -28.09 -50.03
C SER A 156 43.25 -28.70 -49.14
N LYS A 157 42.22 -29.22 -49.83
CA LYS A 157 41.41 -30.46 -49.65
C LYS A 157 41.48 -31.23 -48.30
N PRO A 158 40.32 -31.75 -47.84
CA PRO A 158 40.04 -33.19 -48.08
C PRO A 158 38.77 -33.45 -48.93
N MET A 159 38.23 -34.68 -48.91
CA MET A 159 37.36 -35.26 -49.96
C MET A 159 35.99 -35.78 -49.48
N ALA A 160 35.02 -35.76 -50.42
CA ALA A 160 33.91 -36.71 -50.64
C ALA A 160 32.85 -36.99 -49.53
N HIS A 161 31.61 -36.56 -49.80
CA HIS A 161 30.40 -37.38 -50.11
C HIS A 161 29.99 -38.61 -49.24
N PRO A 162 28.70 -39.08 -49.25
CA PRO A 162 27.65 -38.83 -50.27
C PRO A 162 26.19 -38.56 -49.82
N LEU A 163 25.44 -37.88 -50.71
CA LEU A 163 23.98 -37.97 -50.96
C LEU A 163 23.00 -37.49 -49.86
N ARG A 164 21.74 -37.09 -50.17
CA ARG A 164 20.96 -37.22 -51.43
C ARG A 164 20.15 -35.94 -51.74
N SER A 165 20.05 -35.57 -53.02
CA SER A 165 19.17 -34.49 -53.54
C SER A 165 17.76 -35.04 -53.89
N PRO A 166 16.72 -34.22 -54.19
CA PRO A 166 16.63 -33.57 -55.51
C PRO A 166 15.81 -32.24 -55.66
N ARG A 167 16.34 -31.30 -56.47
CA ARG A 167 15.65 -30.56 -57.58
C ARG A 167 14.48 -29.56 -57.26
N THR A 168 14.17 -28.53 -58.05
CA THR A 168 14.77 -27.95 -59.29
C THR A 168 14.36 -26.48 -59.52
N TRP A 169 15.33 -25.61 -59.91
CA TRP A 169 15.39 -24.67 -61.06
C TRP A 169 14.20 -23.68 -61.30
N GLN A 170 14.35 -22.46 -61.86
CA GLN A 170 15.26 -22.00 -62.91
C GLN A 170 15.38 -20.43 -62.95
N ARG A 171 16.60 -19.87 -63.05
CA ARG A 171 17.13 -18.85 -64.04
C ARG A 171 16.27 -17.61 -64.45
N GLN A 172 16.75 -16.42 -64.87
CA GLN A 172 18.04 -15.70 -65.15
C GLN A 172 17.67 -14.21 -65.50
N ALA A 173 18.48 -13.15 -65.73
CA ALA A 173 19.91 -12.74 -65.63
C ALA A 173 19.98 -11.17 -65.82
N ILE A 174 20.88 -10.35 -65.20
CA ILE A 174 22.22 -9.85 -65.65
C ILE A 174 22.19 -9.03 -66.98
N PRO A 175 22.91 -7.86 -67.19
CA PRO A 175 24.08 -7.26 -66.49
C PRO A 175 24.02 -5.75 -66.10
N ARG A 176 25.17 -5.20 -65.66
CA ARG A 176 25.50 -3.79 -65.29
C ARG A 176 26.06 -2.95 -66.47
N SER A 177 26.04 -1.62 -66.34
CA SER A 177 27.12 -0.69 -66.79
C SER A 177 27.11 0.60 -65.94
N ALA A 178 27.99 1.60 -66.20
CA ALA A 178 28.41 2.57 -65.17
C ALA A 178 28.66 4.04 -65.61
N VAL A 179 28.28 4.96 -64.70
CA VAL A 179 29.04 6.17 -64.24
C VAL A 179 29.14 7.47 -65.09
N LEU A 180 29.07 8.60 -64.35
CA LEU A 180 29.45 10.03 -64.62
C LEU A 180 28.42 11.08 -65.11
N ALA A 181 27.93 11.85 -64.11
CA ALA A 181 27.75 13.32 -64.02
C ALA A 181 27.00 14.17 -65.08
N ALA A 182 25.87 14.77 -64.67
CA ALA A 182 25.49 16.18 -64.91
C ALA A 182 24.39 16.66 -63.91
N HIS A 183 24.10 17.97 -63.90
CA HIS A 183 23.30 18.75 -62.92
C HIS A 183 21.86 18.29 -62.54
N ARG A 184 21.40 18.77 -61.36
CA ARG A 184 19.99 18.78 -60.88
C ARG A 184 19.05 19.52 -61.87
N PRO A 185 17.73 19.21 -61.92
CA PRO A 185 16.76 19.70 -60.92
C PRO A 185 16.18 18.63 -59.98
N ALA A 186 15.31 19.05 -59.04
CA ALA A 186 14.54 18.17 -58.16
C ALA A 186 13.26 17.62 -58.84
N PRO A 187 12.68 16.49 -58.39
CA PRO A 187 11.45 15.95 -58.95
C PRO A 187 10.23 16.86 -58.68
N ALA A 188 9.32 16.92 -59.66
CA ALA A 188 8.17 17.83 -59.67
C ALA A 188 7.01 17.39 -58.75
N PRO A 189 6.07 18.29 -58.40
CA PRO A 189 4.96 17.99 -57.46
C PRO A 189 4.03 16.83 -57.86
N LEU A 190 3.96 16.49 -59.15
CA LEU A 190 3.05 15.46 -59.71
C LEU A 190 3.15 14.10 -59.00
N ALA A 191 4.37 13.58 -58.78
CA ALA A 191 4.58 12.29 -58.12
C ALA A 191 4.04 12.26 -56.67
N ARG A 192 3.88 13.42 -56.03
CA ARG A 192 3.30 13.54 -54.69
C ARG A 192 1.76 13.51 -54.72
N VAL A 193 1.14 13.91 -55.84
CA VAL A 193 -0.30 13.84 -56.07
C VAL A 193 -0.70 12.41 -56.45
N GLU A 194 0.08 11.73 -57.29
CA GLU A 194 -0.22 10.34 -57.68
C GLU A 194 -0.20 9.38 -56.48
N ASN A 195 0.79 9.46 -55.59
CA ASN A 195 0.82 8.66 -54.36
C ASN A 195 -0.40 8.92 -53.45
N ILE A 196 -0.90 10.16 -53.37
CA ILE A 196 -2.10 10.49 -52.58
C ILE A 196 -3.36 9.90 -53.23
N ILE A 197 -3.42 9.91 -54.56
CA ILE A 197 -4.50 9.28 -55.33
C ILE A 197 -4.51 7.76 -55.10
N GLU A 198 -3.38 7.08 -55.18
CA GLU A 198 -3.29 5.63 -54.95
C GLU A 198 -3.74 5.25 -53.53
N CYS A 199 -3.31 5.98 -52.49
CA CYS A 199 -3.78 5.75 -51.11
C CYS A 199 -5.31 5.87 -50.98
N ILE A 200 -5.93 6.87 -51.61
CA ILE A 200 -7.39 7.08 -51.58
C ILE A 200 -8.12 5.94 -52.32
N GLU A 201 -7.58 5.46 -53.44
CA GLU A 201 -8.18 4.35 -54.19
C GLU A 201 -8.07 3.01 -53.44
N ASP A 202 -6.97 2.75 -52.73
CA ASP A 202 -6.80 1.55 -51.91
C ASP A 202 -7.65 1.58 -50.63
N GLU A 203 -7.79 2.71 -49.93
CA GLU A 203 -8.73 2.83 -48.79
C GLU A 203 -10.19 2.61 -49.23
N ALA A 204 -10.61 3.24 -50.33
CA ALA A 204 -11.95 3.07 -50.89
C ALA A 204 -12.22 1.61 -51.32
N LYS A 205 -11.19 0.90 -51.80
CA LYS A 205 -11.25 -0.52 -52.15
C LYS A 205 -11.32 -1.42 -50.92
N LEU A 206 -10.52 -1.16 -49.89
CA LEU A 206 -10.56 -1.89 -48.62
C LEU A 206 -11.95 -1.78 -47.96
N LEU A 207 -12.59 -0.61 -48.03
CA LEU A 207 -13.96 -0.39 -47.59
C LEU A 207 -14.99 -1.19 -48.40
N LEU A 208 -14.88 -1.16 -49.74
CA LEU A 208 -15.75 -1.95 -50.62
C LEU A 208 -15.63 -3.45 -50.36
N ASP A 209 -14.41 -3.98 -50.15
CA ASP A 209 -14.20 -5.40 -49.88
C ASP A 209 -14.76 -5.80 -48.50
N ARG A 210 -14.61 -4.96 -47.47
CA ARG A 210 -15.27 -5.17 -46.16
C ARG A 210 -16.79 -5.14 -46.27
N LEU A 211 -17.37 -4.18 -46.99
CA LEU A 211 -18.82 -4.09 -47.23
C LEU A 211 -19.36 -5.28 -48.05
N ARG A 212 -18.57 -5.83 -48.98
CA ARG A 212 -18.92 -7.02 -49.78
C ARG A 212 -18.84 -8.31 -48.97
N SER A 213 -17.91 -8.42 -48.02
CA SER A 213 -17.82 -9.57 -47.10
C SER A 213 -18.98 -9.66 -46.09
N TRP A 214 -19.79 -8.60 -45.97
CA TRP A 214 -20.92 -8.50 -45.03
C TRP A 214 -22.20 -9.25 -45.46
N HIS A 215 -22.15 -10.04 -46.54
CA HIS A 215 -23.35 -10.61 -47.17
C HIS A 215 -23.87 -11.91 -46.53
N ASP A 216 -23.06 -12.62 -45.73
CA ASP A 216 -23.37 -13.95 -45.18
C ASP A 216 -23.85 -13.95 -43.70
N VAL A 217 -24.44 -12.85 -43.21
CA VAL A 217 -25.05 -12.79 -41.86
C VAL A 217 -26.56 -13.03 -41.94
N ASP A 218 -26.97 -14.27 -41.70
CA ASP A 218 -28.36 -14.74 -41.78
C ASP A 218 -29.33 -13.89 -40.93
N THR A 219 -30.16 -13.11 -41.61
CA THR A 219 -31.13 -12.18 -41.01
C THR A 219 -32.45 -12.22 -41.77
N GLN A 220 -33.46 -12.85 -41.17
CA GLN A 220 -34.72 -13.21 -41.84
C GLN A 220 -35.71 -12.02 -42.03
N ASP A 221 -35.34 -10.79 -41.66
CA ASP A 221 -36.18 -9.60 -41.85
C ASP A 221 -35.95 -8.98 -43.23
N THR A 222 -36.76 -9.42 -44.21
CA THR A 222 -36.67 -8.98 -45.60
C THR A 222 -36.89 -7.47 -45.80
N SER A 223 -37.48 -6.75 -44.83
CA SER A 223 -37.76 -5.32 -44.97
C SER A 223 -36.51 -4.46 -44.80
N GLN A 224 -35.64 -4.81 -43.85
CA GLN A 224 -34.34 -4.14 -43.66
C GLN A 224 -33.34 -4.46 -44.77
N VAL A 225 -33.46 -5.64 -45.40
CA VAL A 225 -32.58 -6.05 -46.50
C VAL A 225 -32.75 -5.17 -47.75
N SER A 226 -33.96 -4.70 -48.05
CA SER A 226 -34.18 -3.76 -49.16
C SER A 226 -33.49 -2.41 -48.94
N ASP A 227 -33.68 -1.80 -47.77
CA ASP A 227 -33.16 -0.46 -47.44
C ASP A 227 -31.63 -0.45 -47.43
N ARG A 228 -31.00 -1.42 -46.74
CA ARG A 228 -29.54 -1.62 -46.75
C ARG A 228 -28.97 -1.82 -48.16
N ARG A 229 -29.72 -2.48 -49.07
CA ARG A 229 -29.32 -2.71 -50.46
C ARG A 229 -29.46 -1.47 -51.34
N GLU A 230 -30.30 -0.51 -50.97
CA GLU A 230 -30.39 0.81 -51.59
C GLU A 230 -29.23 1.71 -51.13
N GLN A 231 -28.94 1.71 -49.82
CA GLN A 231 -27.81 2.41 -49.21
C GLN A 231 -26.46 1.96 -49.79
N LEU A 232 -26.26 0.65 -49.99
CA LEU A 232 -25.05 0.10 -50.64
C LEU A 232 -24.87 0.60 -52.09
N LYS A 233 -25.95 0.78 -52.87
CA LYS A 233 -25.86 1.38 -54.21
C LYS A 233 -25.45 2.85 -54.16
N ALA A 234 -25.90 3.60 -53.16
CA ALA A 234 -25.51 4.99 -52.97
C ALA A 234 -24.00 5.13 -52.65
N VAL A 235 -23.43 4.19 -51.89
CA VAL A 235 -21.98 4.14 -51.62
C VAL A 235 -21.17 3.85 -52.89
N ASP A 236 -21.55 2.81 -53.65
CA ASP A 236 -20.84 2.43 -54.90
C ASP A 236 -20.92 3.57 -55.94
N LEU A 237 -22.06 4.28 -56.03
CA LEU A 237 -22.23 5.48 -56.84
C LEU A 237 -21.36 6.65 -56.36
N ASN A 238 -21.28 6.91 -55.06
CA ASN A 238 -20.42 7.96 -54.50
C ASN A 238 -18.94 7.68 -54.76
N ILE A 239 -18.47 6.43 -54.59
CA ILE A 239 -17.09 6.03 -54.89
C ILE A 239 -16.80 6.14 -56.39
N LYS A 240 -17.78 5.87 -57.26
CA LYS A 240 -17.63 6.10 -58.71
C LYS A 240 -17.46 7.60 -59.03
N ASN A 241 -18.30 8.46 -58.46
CA ASN A 241 -18.20 9.92 -58.61
C ASN A 241 -16.86 10.46 -58.07
N LEU A 242 -16.35 9.86 -56.99
CA LEU A 242 -15.03 10.12 -56.42
C LEU A 242 -13.93 9.89 -57.46
N ARG A 243 -13.89 8.71 -58.09
CA ARG A 243 -12.92 8.33 -59.12
C ARG A 243 -13.00 9.19 -60.38
N GLU A 244 -14.20 9.54 -60.83
CA GLU A 244 -14.38 10.46 -61.96
C GLU A 244 -13.86 11.87 -61.65
N SER A 245 -14.01 12.33 -60.39
CA SER A 245 -13.48 13.62 -59.93
C SER A 245 -11.95 13.59 -59.82
N LEU A 246 -11.38 12.52 -59.24
CA LEU A 246 -9.94 12.25 -59.20
C LEU A 246 -9.32 12.22 -60.61
N SER A 247 -10.01 11.59 -61.56
CA SER A 247 -9.56 11.52 -62.96
C SER A 247 -9.49 12.90 -63.62
N ARG A 248 -10.43 13.81 -63.32
CA ARG A 248 -10.40 15.19 -63.83
C ARG A 248 -9.22 16.00 -63.26
N VAL A 249 -8.83 15.73 -62.00
CA VAL A 249 -7.60 16.29 -61.41
C VAL A 249 -6.35 15.69 -62.04
N LYS A 250 -6.33 14.37 -62.33
CA LYS A 250 -5.16 13.69 -62.93
C LYS A 250 -4.83 14.12 -64.37
N TYR A 251 -5.78 14.67 -65.13
CA TYR A 251 -5.61 15.01 -66.55
C TYR A 251 -5.89 16.49 -66.92
N GLY A 252 -6.00 17.40 -65.94
CA GLY A 252 -6.21 18.83 -66.21
C GLY A 252 -4.91 19.58 -66.57
N HIS A 253 -5.00 20.57 -67.47
CA HIS A 253 -3.87 21.41 -67.86
C HIS A 253 -3.35 22.32 -66.74
N GLU A 254 -2.05 22.64 -66.77
CA GLU A 254 -1.24 23.24 -65.69
C GLU A 254 -1.73 24.60 -65.15
N ASN A 255 -2.61 25.31 -65.85
CA ASN A 255 -3.09 26.65 -65.47
C ASN A 255 -4.22 26.66 -64.41
N VAL A 256 -4.55 25.54 -63.77
CA VAL A 256 -5.67 25.42 -62.79
C VAL A 256 -5.20 25.12 -61.35
N LEU A 257 -3.93 25.42 -61.04
CA LEU A 257 -3.27 25.14 -59.76
C LEU A 257 -3.97 25.68 -58.49
N HIS A 258 -4.83 26.70 -58.60
CA HIS A 258 -5.58 27.24 -57.46
C HIS A 258 -6.91 26.53 -57.16
N GLY A 259 -7.51 25.81 -58.13
CA GLY A 259 -8.81 25.15 -57.92
C GLY A 259 -8.69 23.83 -57.14
N TRP A 260 -7.75 22.98 -57.56
CA TRP A 260 -7.70 21.57 -57.13
C TRP A 260 -7.53 21.37 -55.63
N LYS A 261 -6.89 22.31 -54.91
CA LYS A 261 -6.76 22.24 -53.45
C LYS A 261 -8.13 22.31 -52.75
N ALA A 262 -9.08 23.09 -53.26
CA ALA A 262 -10.43 23.17 -52.71
C ALA A 262 -11.25 21.91 -53.06
N ASP A 263 -11.16 21.45 -54.32
CA ASP A 263 -11.89 20.27 -54.79
C ASP A 263 -11.46 18.99 -54.05
N VAL A 264 -10.16 18.74 -53.93
CA VAL A 264 -9.63 17.55 -53.20
C VAL A 264 -9.97 17.61 -51.72
N VAL A 265 -9.92 18.78 -51.07
CA VAL A 265 -10.32 18.94 -49.65
C VAL A 265 -11.83 18.72 -49.47
N ASN A 266 -12.67 19.18 -50.40
CA ASN A 266 -14.09 18.88 -50.38
C ASN A 266 -14.37 17.38 -50.59
N LEU A 267 -13.60 16.73 -51.47
CA LEU A 267 -13.69 15.29 -51.73
C LEU A 267 -13.35 14.48 -50.48
N LEU A 268 -12.23 14.77 -49.81
CA LEU A 268 -11.83 14.16 -48.54
C LEU A 268 -12.90 14.36 -47.45
N ARG A 269 -13.49 15.56 -47.36
CA ARG A 269 -14.56 15.86 -46.39
C ARG A 269 -15.86 15.09 -46.67
N GLN A 270 -16.12 14.71 -47.92
CA GLN A 270 -17.23 13.81 -48.27
C GLN A 270 -16.95 12.35 -47.87
N ILE A 271 -15.71 11.87 -48.05
CA ILE A 271 -15.29 10.52 -47.62
C ILE A 271 -15.40 10.40 -46.08
N ASP A 272 -14.89 11.38 -45.34
CA ASP A 272 -14.90 11.40 -43.87
C ASP A 272 -16.34 11.38 -43.31
N ASN A 273 -17.23 12.22 -43.86
CA ASN A 273 -18.66 12.19 -43.51
C ASN A 273 -19.31 10.82 -43.77
N ILE A 274 -18.99 10.16 -44.89
CA ILE A 274 -19.49 8.81 -45.20
C ILE A 274 -18.94 7.79 -44.18
N LEU A 275 -17.65 7.84 -43.87
CA LEU A 275 -17.01 6.95 -42.89
C LEU A 275 -17.61 7.07 -41.48
N GLN A 276 -17.87 8.30 -41.02
CA GLN A 276 -18.48 8.54 -39.71
C GLN A 276 -19.90 7.96 -39.63
N ILE A 277 -20.71 8.09 -40.70
CA ILE A 277 -22.05 7.49 -40.78
C ILE A 277 -21.98 5.95 -40.72
N TYR A 278 -21.05 5.31 -41.43
CA TYR A 278 -20.95 3.85 -41.44
C TYR A 278 -20.32 3.24 -40.17
N ASN A 279 -19.34 3.91 -39.56
CA ASN A 279 -18.76 3.45 -38.29
C ASN A 279 -19.80 3.43 -37.15
N ALA A 280 -20.82 4.29 -37.19
CA ALA A 280 -21.91 4.30 -36.21
C ALA A 280 -22.89 3.10 -36.32
N HIS A 281 -22.77 2.25 -37.36
CA HIS A 281 -23.73 1.17 -37.67
C HIS A 281 -23.11 -0.23 -37.73
N LEU A 282 -21.82 -0.39 -37.41
CA LEU A 282 -21.15 -1.69 -37.33
C LEU A 282 -21.19 -2.25 -35.90
N PRO A 283 -21.65 -3.49 -35.69
CA PRO A 283 -21.39 -4.22 -34.45
C PRO A 283 -19.88 -4.47 -34.31
N GLU A 284 -19.35 -4.37 -33.09
CA GLU A 284 -17.94 -4.66 -32.80
C GLU A 284 -17.64 -6.15 -32.98
N VAL A 285 -17.12 -6.52 -34.15
CA VAL A 285 -16.42 -7.79 -34.34
C VAL A 285 -15.03 -7.64 -33.75
N GLU A 286 -14.84 -8.13 -32.53
CA GLU A 286 -13.55 -8.06 -31.81
C GLU A 286 -12.43 -8.77 -32.59
N THR A 287 -11.65 -8.00 -33.36
CA THR A 287 -10.33 -8.45 -33.79
C THR A 287 -9.47 -8.61 -32.53
N PRO A 288 -8.78 -9.76 -32.31
CA PRO A 288 -8.03 -10.02 -31.08
C PRO A 288 -7.02 -8.89 -30.83
N VAL A 289 -7.28 -8.12 -29.78
CA VAL A 289 -6.71 -6.79 -29.63
C VAL A 289 -5.26 -6.91 -29.13
N LYS A 290 -4.30 -6.66 -30.04
CA LYS A 290 -2.85 -6.88 -29.80
C LYS A 290 -2.36 -6.32 -28.45
N PRO A 291 -1.34 -6.93 -27.81
CA PRO A 291 -0.72 -6.36 -26.62
C PRO A 291 -0.26 -4.91 -26.80
N LEU A 292 -0.10 -4.20 -25.69
CA LEU A 292 0.54 -2.89 -25.67
C LEU A 292 2.04 -3.05 -25.92
N GLU A 293 2.55 -2.60 -27.07
CA GLU A 293 3.98 -2.61 -27.38
C GLU A 293 4.74 -1.59 -26.52
N TYR A 294 5.80 -2.04 -25.83
CA TYR A 294 6.69 -1.19 -25.03
C TYR A 294 8.16 -1.49 -25.35
N ASP A 295 8.90 -0.49 -25.85
CA ASP A 295 10.31 -0.68 -26.18
C ASP A 295 11.21 -0.66 -24.93
N ALA A 296 11.67 -1.82 -24.49
CA ALA A 296 12.67 -1.98 -23.44
C ALA A 296 14.12 -1.88 -23.93
N GLY A 297 14.38 -1.62 -25.23
CA GLY A 297 15.72 -1.63 -25.81
C GLY A 297 16.71 -0.71 -25.07
N TYR A 298 16.25 0.46 -24.63
CA TYR A 298 17.05 1.41 -23.83
C TYR A 298 17.55 0.83 -22.49
N VAL A 299 16.82 -0.12 -21.91
CA VAL A 299 17.13 -0.74 -20.61
C VAL A 299 18.41 -1.58 -20.67
N PHE A 300 18.74 -2.14 -21.84
CA PHE A 300 19.89 -3.03 -22.04
C PHE A 300 21.18 -2.31 -22.41
N VAL A 301 21.10 -1.04 -22.84
CA VAL A 301 22.29 -0.20 -23.03
C VAL A 301 22.81 0.19 -21.65
N HIS A 302 23.99 -0.27 -21.25
CA HIS A 302 24.55 0.19 -19.98
C HIS A 302 25.05 1.65 -20.18
N PRO A 303 24.53 2.65 -19.45
CA PRO A 303 24.68 4.05 -19.86
C PRO A 303 26.13 4.54 -19.91
N LEU A 304 26.99 3.94 -19.08
CA LEU A 304 28.43 4.24 -19.00
C LEU A 304 29.35 3.28 -19.79
N GLU A 305 28.81 2.34 -20.55
CA GLU A 305 29.60 1.31 -21.28
C GLU A 305 30.61 1.90 -22.28
N LYS A 306 30.29 3.08 -22.84
CA LYS A 306 31.10 3.79 -23.83
C LYS A 306 31.71 5.09 -23.29
N VAL A 307 31.69 5.28 -21.97
CA VAL A 307 32.15 6.50 -21.28
C VAL A 307 33.51 6.23 -20.64
N HIS A 308 34.47 7.14 -20.81
CA HIS A 308 35.82 7.02 -20.25
C HIS A 308 35.80 6.96 -18.71
N GLY A 309 36.68 6.16 -18.09
CA GLY A 309 36.65 5.88 -16.65
C GLY A 309 36.62 7.12 -15.74
N LEU A 310 37.36 8.18 -16.08
CA LEU A 310 37.31 9.46 -15.37
C LEU A 310 35.91 10.10 -15.42
N ALA A 311 35.24 10.10 -16.57
CA ALA A 311 33.89 10.62 -16.72
C ALA A 311 32.86 9.74 -16.00
N GLN A 312 33.05 8.41 -15.99
CA GLN A 312 32.23 7.49 -15.16
C GLN A 312 32.33 7.86 -13.68
N LEU A 313 33.53 8.14 -13.17
CA LEU A 313 33.75 8.53 -11.77
C LEU A 313 33.07 9.86 -11.41
N VAL A 314 33.20 10.89 -12.26
CA VAL A 314 32.57 12.21 -12.01
C VAL A 314 31.03 12.12 -12.04
N MET A 315 30.45 11.30 -12.94
CA MET A 315 29.02 11.00 -12.94
C MET A 315 28.60 10.22 -11.69
N LEU A 316 29.30 9.13 -11.37
CA LEU A 316 28.95 8.24 -10.27
C LEU A 316 29.07 8.93 -8.91
N PHE A 317 30.21 9.59 -8.64
CA PHE A 317 30.42 10.38 -7.42
C PHE A 317 29.30 11.41 -7.23
N GLY A 318 28.88 12.05 -8.33
CA GLY A 318 27.82 13.03 -8.31
C GLY A 318 26.43 12.50 -8.04
N VAL A 319 26.06 11.43 -8.74
CA VAL A 319 24.82 10.70 -8.49
C VAL A 319 24.79 10.17 -7.06
N ILE A 320 25.91 9.67 -6.54
CA ILE A 320 26.06 9.28 -5.13
C ILE A 320 25.87 10.49 -4.19
N CYS A 321 26.54 11.61 -4.41
CA CYS A 321 26.38 12.80 -3.58
C CYS A 321 24.94 13.35 -3.59
N HIS A 322 24.27 13.34 -4.74
CA HIS A 322 22.89 13.81 -4.81
C HIS A 322 21.89 12.82 -4.19
N VAL A 323 21.93 11.54 -4.58
CA VAL A 323 20.94 10.52 -4.19
C VAL A 323 21.17 9.98 -2.77
N ILE A 324 22.41 9.99 -2.27
CA ILE A 324 22.75 9.57 -0.89
C ILE A 324 22.92 10.78 0.04
N GLY A 325 23.74 11.74 -0.38
CA GLY A 325 24.16 12.85 0.48
C GLY A 325 23.10 13.95 0.66
N GLY A 326 22.06 13.96 -0.17
CA GLY A 326 21.02 14.99 -0.13
C GLY A 326 21.52 16.40 -0.44
N PHE A 327 22.72 16.52 -1.05
CA PHE A 327 23.32 17.82 -1.34
C PHE A 327 22.49 18.62 -2.35
N VAL A 328 22.32 19.92 -2.07
CA VAL A 328 21.65 20.87 -2.95
C VAL A 328 22.37 20.90 -4.31
N GLU A 329 21.61 20.94 -5.40
CA GLU A 329 22.14 20.91 -6.78
C GLU A 329 23.31 21.88 -7.01
N GLY A 330 23.24 23.10 -6.46
CA GLY A 330 24.32 24.09 -6.58
C GLY A 330 25.66 23.66 -5.99
N PHE A 331 25.67 22.85 -4.92
CA PHE A 331 26.89 22.27 -4.36
C PHE A 331 27.47 21.20 -5.28
N TYR A 332 26.63 20.35 -5.87
CA TYR A 332 27.12 19.35 -6.81
C TYR A 332 27.59 19.96 -8.14
N ASN A 333 26.85 20.92 -8.71
CA ASN A 333 27.29 21.60 -9.92
C ASN A 333 28.64 22.31 -9.69
N LEU A 334 28.88 22.90 -8.51
CA LEU A 334 30.21 23.39 -8.12
C LEU A 334 31.25 22.25 -8.04
N ALA A 335 30.91 21.11 -7.43
CA ALA A 335 31.81 19.97 -7.31
C ALA A 335 32.22 19.38 -8.68
N ILE A 336 31.31 19.28 -9.65
CA ILE A 336 31.69 18.92 -11.04
C ILE A 336 32.62 19.96 -11.62
N GLN A 337 32.24 21.24 -11.59
CA GLN A 337 33.00 22.30 -12.26
C GLN A 337 34.43 22.41 -11.68
N THR A 338 34.60 22.14 -10.38
CA THR A 338 35.92 21.97 -9.75
C THR A 338 36.66 20.72 -10.25
N MET A 339 35.99 19.56 -10.37
CA MET A 339 36.61 18.33 -10.89
C MET A 339 37.00 18.44 -12.37
N LEU A 340 36.17 19.08 -13.20
CA LEU A 340 36.47 19.46 -14.58
C LEU A 340 37.73 20.33 -14.63
N LEU A 341 37.77 21.42 -13.86
CA LEU A 341 38.92 22.33 -13.80
C LEU A 341 40.21 21.59 -13.38
N LEU A 342 40.13 20.69 -12.40
CA LEU A 342 41.27 19.89 -11.94
C LEU A 342 41.75 18.89 -12.99
N VAL A 343 40.85 18.21 -13.71
CA VAL A 343 41.22 17.25 -14.77
C VAL A 343 41.75 17.97 -16.01
N SER A 344 41.10 19.05 -16.47
CA SER A 344 41.61 19.89 -17.56
C SER A 344 42.99 20.48 -17.22
N GLY A 345 43.18 20.95 -15.98
CA GLY A 345 44.47 21.45 -15.51
C GLY A 345 45.55 20.37 -15.50
N ALA A 346 45.24 19.16 -15.00
CA ALA A 346 46.17 18.03 -15.00
C ALA A 346 46.53 17.54 -16.42
N MET A 347 45.59 17.56 -17.35
CA MET A 347 45.83 17.28 -18.77
C MET A 347 46.75 18.34 -19.38
N ALA A 348 46.42 19.62 -19.19
CA ALA A 348 47.23 20.76 -19.65
C ALA A 348 48.67 20.76 -19.11
N THR A 349 48.93 20.31 -17.87
CA THR A 349 50.29 20.25 -17.31
C THR A 349 51.23 19.22 -17.95
N ASN A 350 50.72 18.33 -18.80
CA ASN A 350 51.52 17.32 -19.51
C ASN A 350 51.86 17.71 -20.97
N LEU A 351 51.51 18.93 -21.39
CA LEU A 351 51.64 19.40 -22.78
C LEU A 351 52.67 20.52 -22.89
N THR A 352 53.57 20.42 -23.87
CA THR A 352 54.59 21.44 -24.17
C THR A 352 54.09 22.52 -25.12
N ASP A 353 53.07 22.22 -25.92
CA ASP A 353 52.64 23.05 -27.02
C ASP A 353 51.50 23.97 -26.60
N LYS A 354 51.62 25.24 -27.00
CA LYS A 354 50.67 26.31 -26.73
C LYS A 354 50.20 26.93 -28.03
N ASP A 355 48.96 27.40 -28.05
CA ASP A 355 48.41 28.13 -29.18
C ASP A 355 48.88 29.60 -29.22
N SER A 356 48.32 30.38 -30.14
CA SER A 356 48.66 31.80 -30.33
C SER A 356 48.18 32.73 -29.22
N ASP A 357 47.19 32.31 -28.42
CA ASP A 357 46.67 33.08 -27.28
C ASP A 357 47.31 32.66 -25.95
N GLY A 358 48.01 31.52 -25.94
CA GLY A 358 48.87 31.03 -24.87
C GLY A 358 48.28 29.88 -24.06
N ASP A 359 47.13 29.36 -24.45
CA ASP A 359 46.50 28.20 -23.81
C ASP A 359 47.17 26.88 -24.25
N SER A 360 47.01 25.82 -23.45
CA SER A 360 47.69 24.54 -23.66
C SER A 360 46.89 23.67 -24.62
N VAL A 361 47.51 23.21 -25.71
CA VAL A 361 46.80 22.52 -26.79
C VAL A 361 46.51 21.07 -26.38
N LEU A 362 45.29 20.83 -25.88
CA LEU A 362 44.78 19.50 -25.52
C LEU A 362 44.83 18.54 -26.72
N ASP A 363 45.19 17.28 -26.48
CA ASP A 363 45.16 16.26 -27.53
C ASP A 363 43.72 15.77 -27.80
N THR A 364 43.46 15.24 -29.00
CA THR A 364 42.11 14.85 -29.44
C THR A 364 41.45 13.79 -28.54
N ASN A 365 42.21 12.99 -27.80
CA ASN A 365 41.67 12.06 -26.81
C ASN A 365 41.34 12.78 -25.49
N GLN A 366 42.16 13.74 -25.05
CA GLN A 366 41.87 14.57 -23.88
C GLN A 366 40.58 15.37 -24.08
N ASP A 367 40.44 16.03 -25.23
CA ASP A 367 39.19 16.68 -25.65
C ASP A 367 38.03 15.68 -25.68
N ALA A 368 38.21 14.49 -26.25
CA ALA A 368 37.17 13.47 -26.28
C ALA A 368 36.77 12.99 -24.87
N ILE A 369 37.68 12.98 -23.89
CA ILE A 369 37.40 12.62 -22.49
C ILE A 369 36.68 13.76 -21.76
N LEU A 370 37.09 15.01 -21.94
CA LEU A 370 36.44 16.18 -21.33
C LEU A 370 35.02 16.39 -21.88
N ASN A 371 34.81 16.20 -23.18
CA ASN A 371 33.48 16.24 -23.81
C ASN A 371 32.54 15.11 -23.34
N GLN A 372 33.05 14.05 -22.70
CA GLN A 372 32.24 13.00 -22.08
C GLN A 372 31.88 13.30 -20.61
N MET A 373 32.49 14.31 -19.98
CA MET A 373 32.18 14.64 -18.58
C MET A 373 30.84 15.38 -18.44
N PRO A 374 30.07 15.13 -17.36
CA PRO A 374 28.80 15.80 -17.16
C PRO A 374 29.03 17.28 -16.83
N SER A 375 28.31 18.19 -17.49
CA SER A 375 28.39 19.64 -17.19
C SER A 375 27.57 20.06 -15.97
N SER A 376 26.60 19.24 -15.54
CA SER A 376 25.65 19.53 -14.45
C SER A 376 25.05 18.23 -13.86
N LEU A 377 24.32 18.35 -12.75
CA LEU A 377 23.47 17.29 -12.19
C LEU A 377 22.52 16.70 -13.21
N TYR A 378 21.81 17.55 -13.94
CA TYR A 378 20.88 17.14 -14.98
C TYR A 378 21.60 16.36 -16.09
N THR A 379 22.80 16.80 -16.49
CA THR A 379 23.64 16.08 -17.46
C THR A 379 24.04 14.69 -16.94
N ALA A 380 24.46 14.59 -15.68
CA ALA A 380 24.86 13.32 -15.06
C ALA A 380 23.69 12.34 -14.85
N LEU A 381 22.55 12.81 -14.33
CA LEU A 381 21.34 12.01 -14.12
C LEU A 381 20.79 11.46 -15.43
N LYS A 382 20.75 12.32 -16.47
CA LYS A 382 20.29 11.94 -17.82
C LYS A 382 21.26 10.97 -18.50
N ALA A 383 22.57 11.20 -18.39
CA ALA A 383 23.59 10.27 -18.87
C ALA A 383 23.56 8.91 -18.15
N MET A 384 23.09 8.87 -16.90
CA MET A 384 22.93 7.65 -16.10
C MET A 384 21.57 6.94 -16.27
N ASN A 385 20.59 7.56 -16.93
CA ASN A 385 19.23 7.01 -17.15
C ASN A 385 18.52 6.49 -15.87
N ILE A 386 18.71 7.19 -14.74
CA ILE A 386 18.13 6.79 -13.44
C ILE A 386 16.88 7.55 -13.00
N ASP A 387 16.45 8.60 -13.72
CA ASP A 387 15.22 9.33 -13.38
C ASP A 387 13.95 8.46 -13.50
N GLY A 388 13.98 7.43 -14.35
CA GLY A 388 12.82 6.60 -14.68
C GLY A 388 11.82 7.30 -15.61
N HIS A 389 10.94 6.54 -16.24
CA HIS A 389 9.84 7.12 -17.00
C HIS A 389 8.69 7.50 -16.06
N THR A 390 8.26 8.76 -16.15
CA THR A 390 7.22 9.34 -15.30
C THR A 390 6.28 10.21 -16.11
N MET A 391 5.01 10.27 -15.70
CA MET A 391 3.95 11.01 -16.36
C MET A 391 3.34 12.02 -15.38
N MET A 392 3.24 13.28 -15.81
CA MET A 392 2.73 14.38 -15.00
C MET A 392 1.24 14.61 -15.32
N TYR A 393 0.37 14.35 -14.37
CA TYR A 393 -1.06 14.61 -14.49
C TYR A 393 -1.41 16.01 -13.98
N ALA A 394 -2.33 16.68 -14.68
CA ALA A 394 -3.01 17.85 -14.14
C ALA A 394 -4.21 17.40 -13.31
N VAL A 395 -4.25 17.78 -12.03
CA VAL A 395 -5.34 17.40 -11.12
C VAL A 395 -6.25 18.59 -10.88
N CYS A 396 -7.55 18.36 -10.98
CA CYS A 396 -8.56 19.35 -10.61
C CYS A 396 -8.46 19.68 -9.11
N PRO A 397 -8.31 20.96 -8.70
CA PRO A 397 -8.27 21.31 -7.28
C PRO A 397 -9.56 20.94 -6.55
N ASP A 398 -10.72 21.13 -7.19
CA ASP A 398 -12.04 21.02 -6.53
C ASP A 398 -12.59 19.60 -6.41
N CYS A 399 -12.26 18.70 -7.35
CA CYS A 399 -12.79 17.32 -7.37
C CYS A 399 -11.73 16.22 -7.55
N ASN A 400 -10.45 16.57 -7.51
CA ASN A 400 -9.30 15.68 -7.70
C ASN A 400 -9.28 14.85 -9.00
N SER A 401 -10.12 15.13 -10.00
CA SER A 401 -10.07 14.47 -11.31
C SER A 401 -8.71 14.69 -11.98
N CYS A 402 -8.00 13.60 -12.32
CA CYS A 402 -6.72 13.64 -13.01
C CYS A 402 -6.90 13.71 -14.54
N TYR A 403 -6.01 14.44 -15.22
CA TYR A 403 -5.96 14.59 -16.68
C TYR A 403 -4.54 14.33 -17.19
N GLU A 404 -4.44 13.45 -18.18
CA GLU A 404 -3.20 13.08 -18.87
C GLU A 404 -2.68 14.24 -19.77
N PRO A 405 -1.36 14.42 -19.93
CA PRO A 405 -0.81 15.40 -20.85
C PRO A 405 -0.97 14.97 -22.32
N THR A 406 -1.51 15.86 -23.15
CA THR A 406 -1.54 15.67 -24.61
C THR A 406 -0.39 16.40 -25.30
N TYR A 407 0.21 15.76 -26.30
CA TYR A 407 1.33 16.28 -27.09
C TYR A 407 0.84 16.59 -28.51
N THR A 408 0.78 17.87 -28.86
CA THR A 408 0.11 18.35 -30.10
C THR A 408 0.88 18.03 -31.39
N THR A 409 2.19 17.77 -31.31
CA THR A 409 3.00 17.22 -32.40
C THR A 409 4.05 16.26 -31.85
N THR A 410 4.56 15.35 -32.69
CA THR A 410 5.66 14.43 -32.38
C THR A 410 7.01 15.13 -32.12
N LEU A 411 7.07 16.46 -32.27
CA LEU A 411 8.24 17.30 -32.01
C LEU A 411 8.04 18.26 -30.82
N SER A 412 6.83 18.36 -30.26
CA SER A 412 6.57 19.20 -29.09
C SER A 412 7.03 18.51 -27.81
N SER A 413 8.13 19.00 -27.24
CA SER A 413 8.57 18.61 -25.88
C SER A 413 7.71 19.19 -24.77
N CYS A 414 6.83 20.15 -25.08
CA CYS A 414 5.90 20.77 -24.14
C CYS A 414 4.59 19.96 -24.06
N PRO A 415 4.22 19.42 -22.88
CA PRO A 415 2.90 18.83 -22.67
C PRO A 415 1.82 19.92 -22.60
N SER A 416 0.63 19.61 -23.12
CA SER A 416 -0.57 20.43 -22.98
C SER A 416 -1.65 19.69 -22.20
N TYR A 417 -2.59 20.43 -21.60
CA TYR A 417 -3.71 19.90 -20.81
C TYR A 417 -4.97 20.73 -21.09
N PRO A 418 -6.17 20.23 -20.78
CA PRO A 418 -7.38 21.07 -20.77
C PRO A 418 -7.20 22.25 -19.80
N THR A 419 -7.74 23.42 -20.14
CA THR A 419 -7.64 24.62 -19.28
C THR A 419 -8.54 24.54 -18.05
N HIS A 420 -9.69 23.87 -18.18
CA HIS A 420 -10.73 23.76 -17.15
C HIS A 420 -11.17 22.30 -16.99
N CYS A 421 -11.66 21.94 -15.80
CA CYS A 421 -12.10 20.59 -15.47
C CYS A 421 -13.41 20.22 -16.19
N GLN A 422 -13.40 19.09 -16.88
CA GLN A 422 -14.53 18.55 -17.67
C GLN A 422 -15.33 17.47 -16.92
N ASN A 423 -14.95 17.14 -15.68
CA ASN A 423 -15.58 16.08 -14.88
C ASN A 423 -17.02 16.43 -14.49
N MET A 424 -17.93 15.46 -14.59
CA MET A 424 -19.38 15.62 -14.36
C MET A 424 -19.79 15.13 -12.96
N ILE A 425 -19.90 16.06 -12.03
CA ILE A 425 -20.16 15.82 -10.60
C ILE A 425 -21.69 15.75 -10.35
N PRO A 426 -22.23 14.74 -9.64
CA PRO A 426 -23.63 14.71 -9.22
C PRO A 426 -23.93 15.78 -8.16
N GLY A 427 -24.77 16.76 -8.52
CA GLY A 427 -25.33 17.76 -7.62
C GLY A 427 -26.69 17.32 -7.04
N SER A 428 -27.45 18.29 -6.54
CA SER A 428 -28.78 18.06 -5.96
C SER A 428 -29.91 17.89 -6.98
N SER A 429 -29.73 18.40 -8.21
CA SER A 429 -30.74 18.41 -9.29
C SER A 429 -30.35 17.62 -10.54
N GLY A 430 -29.16 17.02 -10.55
CA GLY A 430 -28.57 16.32 -11.70
C GLY A 430 -27.04 16.45 -11.68
N ARG A 431 -26.37 15.99 -12.74
CA ARG A 431 -24.92 16.18 -12.89
C ARG A 431 -24.59 17.53 -13.50
N SER A 432 -23.55 18.18 -12.99
CA SER A 432 -22.99 19.42 -13.52
C SER A 432 -21.49 19.29 -13.77
N PRO A 433 -20.94 19.92 -14.83
CA PRO A 433 -19.51 20.00 -15.04
C PRO A 433 -18.82 20.77 -13.91
N CYS A 434 -17.61 20.34 -13.54
CA CYS A 434 -16.84 20.95 -12.47
C CYS A 434 -16.30 22.34 -12.82
N HIS A 435 -15.85 22.55 -14.07
CA HIS A 435 -15.30 23.80 -14.62
C HIS A 435 -14.10 24.45 -13.91
N ALA A 436 -13.66 23.97 -12.74
CA ALA A 436 -12.50 24.49 -12.03
C ALA A 436 -11.24 24.50 -12.89
N ASP A 437 -10.48 25.60 -12.83
CA ASP A 437 -9.24 25.78 -13.57
C ASP A 437 -8.22 24.68 -13.28
N LEU A 438 -7.70 24.02 -14.31
CA LEU A 438 -6.62 23.03 -14.18
C LEU A 438 -5.24 23.68 -14.21
N LEU A 439 -5.10 24.86 -14.81
CA LEU A 439 -3.82 25.50 -15.12
C LEU A 439 -3.57 26.82 -14.39
N LYS A 440 -2.30 27.10 -14.14
CA LYS A 440 -1.75 28.40 -13.71
C LYS A 440 -1.56 29.30 -14.95
N SER A 441 -1.30 30.59 -14.73
CA SER A 441 -1.07 31.57 -15.81
C SER A 441 0.17 31.31 -16.67
N ASP A 442 1.08 30.44 -16.22
CA ASP A 442 2.25 29.97 -16.97
C ASP A 442 2.01 28.65 -17.72
N GLY A 443 0.74 28.20 -17.82
CA GLY A 443 0.34 26.97 -18.50
C GLY A 443 0.63 25.67 -17.74
N LYS A 444 1.22 25.73 -16.53
CA LYS A 444 1.49 24.53 -15.73
C LYS A 444 0.28 24.12 -14.87
N PRO A 445 0.14 22.84 -14.49
CA PRO A 445 -0.94 22.40 -13.60
C PRO A 445 -1.01 23.17 -12.27
N ARG A 446 -2.23 23.41 -11.78
CA ARG A 446 -2.47 23.97 -10.43
C ARG A 446 -2.05 23.00 -9.34
N LYS A 447 -2.60 21.79 -9.37
CA LYS A 447 -2.24 20.63 -8.54
C LYS A 447 -1.60 19.56 -9.44
N PRO A 448 -0.26 19.51 -9.57
CA PRO A 448 0.43 18.48 -10.34
C PRO A 448 0.50 17.16 -9.55
N PHE A 449 0.29 16.03 -10.23
CA PHE A 449 0.48 14.68 -9.69
C PHE A 449 1.43 13.91 -10.59
N LEU A 450 2.61 13.55 -10.07
CA LEU A 450 3.59 12.76 -10.83
C LEU A 450 3.37 11.27 -10.53
N MET A 451 3.29 10.46 -11.58
CA MET A 451 3.17 9.00 -11.52
C MET A 451 4.35 8.35 -12.26
N ALA A 452 4.81 7.19 -11.79
CA ALA A 452 5.80 6.34 -12.46
C ALA A 452 5.16 5.40 -13.49
N SER A 453 5.88 5.10 -14.58
CA SER A 453 5.48 4.09 -15.55
C SER A 453 5.63 2.68 -14.96
N LEU A 454 4.54 1.92 -14.98
CA LEU A 454 4.54 0.50 -14.59
C LEU A 454 5.32 -0.34 -15.63
N GLU A 455 5.29 0.10 -16.88
CA GLU A 455 5.97 -0.51 -18.02
C GLU A 455 7.49 -0.35 -17.94
N ASP A 456 8.01 0.82 -17.54
CA ASP A 456 9.44 1.03 -17.22
C ASP A 456 9.89 0.15 -16.05
N TYR A 457 9.07 0.03 -15.00
CA TYR A 457 9.34 -0.88 -13.89
C TYR A 457 9.38 -2.36 -14.33
N ILE A 458 8.42 -2.81 -15.15
CA ILE A 458 8.40 -4.17 -15.70
C ILE A 458 9.62 -4.40 -16.61
N ALA A 459 9.92 -3.47 -17.52
CA ALA A 459 11.05 -3.55 -18.44
C ALA A 459 12.40 -3.59 -17.69
N ARG A 460 12.58 -2.79 -16.63
CA ARG A 460 13.77 -2.85 -15.76
C ARG A 460 13.83 -4.16 -14.99
N THR A 461 12.72 -4.64 -14.43
CA THR A 461 12.67 -5.92 -13.70
C THR A 461 13.05 -7.10 -14.61
N LEU A 462 12.45 -7.20 -15.80
CA LEU A 462 12.70 -8.29 -16.75
C LEU A 462 13.99 -8.13 -17.57
N ALA A 463 14.77 -7.07 -17.32
CA ALA A 463 16.12 -6.91 -17.86
C ALA A 463 17.22 -7.47 -16.93
N ASP A 464 16.87 -7.92 -15.71
CA ASP A 464 17.74 -8.74 -14.87
C ASP A 464 17.32 -10.20 -14.96
N SER A 465 18.24 -11.07 -15.39
CA SER A 465 17.96 -12.50 -15.56
C SER A 465 17.69 -13.21 -14.23
N GLN A 466 18.16 -12.70 -13.09
CA GLN A 466 17.82 -13.28 -11.79
C GLN A 466 16.37 -12.96 -11.42
N LEU A 467 15.91 -11.72 -11.65
CA LEU A 467 14.54 -11.30 -11.36
C LEU A 467 13.53 -11.92 -12.34
N GLU A 468 13.87 -12.02 -13.63
CA GLU A 468 13.04 -12.72 -14.62
C GLU A 468 12.88 -14.21 -14.25
N ASN A 469 13.99 -14.90 -13.94
CA ASN A 469 13.95 -16.31 -13.53
C ASN A 469 13.15 -16.52 -12.24
N LEU A 470 13.23 -15.59 -11.25
CA LEU A 470 12.40 -15.66 -10.04
C LEU A 470 10.92 -15.43 -10.35
N CYS A 471 10.59 -14.53 -11.30
CA CYS A 471 9.21 -14.26 -11.69
C CYS A 471 8.54 -15.48 -12.34
N ASP A 472 9.25 -16.16 -13.24
CA ASP A 472 8.80 -17.41 -13.87
C ASP A 472 8.77 -18.57 -12.86
N ALA A 473 9.82 -18.72 -12.03
CA ALA A 473 9.91 -19.82 -11.05
C ALA A 473 8.81 -19.78 -9.97
N ALA A 474 8.26 -18.61 -9.63
CA ALA A 474 7.09 -18.52 -8.73
C ALA A 474 5.84 -19.19 -9.33
N CYS A 475 5.63 -19.02 -10.64
CA CYS A 475 4.54 -19.66 -11.38
C CYS A 475 4.80 -21.17 -11.55
N ASP A 476 6.03 -21.56 -11.86
CA ASP A 476 6.41 -22.97 -12.01
C ASP A 476 6.30 -23.74 -10.67
N GLN A 477 6.62 -23.09 -9.55
CA GLN A 477 6.35 -23.61 -8.21
C GLN A 477 4.85 -23.76 -7.93
N ALA A 478 3.99 -22.86 -8.43
CA ALA A 478 2.54 -22.99 -8.29
C ALA A 478 1.98 -24.17 -9.13
N LEU A 479 2.48 -24.37 -10.35
CA LEU A 479 2.17 -25.52 -11.21
C LEU A 479 2.60 -26.84 -10.54
N HIS A 480 3.85 -26.94 -10.09
CA HIS A 480 4.34 -28.11 -9.36
C HIS A 480 3.56 -28.34 -8.04
N SER A 481 3.20 -27.25 -7.34
CA SER A 481 2.36 -27.29 -6.13
C SER A 481 0.94 -27.84 -6.39
N LEU A 482 0.39 -27.62 -7.59
CA LEU A 482 -0.91 -28.12 -8.03
C LEU A 482 -0.86 -29.60 -8.46
N GLN A 483 0.28 -30.07 -8.98
CA GLN A 483 0.48 -31.46 -9.42
C GLN A 483 0.69 -32.45 -8.26
N GLN A 484 1.07 -31.96 -7.08
CA GLN A 484 1.22 -32.79 -5.88
C GLN A 484 -0.14 -33.19 -5.28
N PRO A 485 -0.24 -34.36 -4.60
CA PRO A 485 -1.45 -34.76 -3.90
C PRO A 485 -1.94 -33.70 -2.90
N SER A 486 -3.25 -33.59 -2.76
CA SER A 486 -3.90 -32.63 -1.85
C SER A 486 -3.83 -33.09 -0.39
N ASP A 487 -2.67 -32.90 0.25
CA ASP A 487 -2.53 -33.01 1.71
C ASP A 487 -3.08 -31.75 2.41
N PRO A 488 -4.13 -31.85 3.25
CA PRO A 488 -4.67 -30.71 4.00
C PRO A 488 -3.73 -30.20 5.10
N ASN A 489 -2.75 -30.99 5.52
CA ASN A 489 -1.73 -30.60 6.51
C ASN A 489 -0.49 -29.96 5.87
N ARG A 490 -0.45 -29.83 4.53
CA ARG A 490 0.67 -29.25 3.82
C ARG A 490 0.93 -27.81 4.26
N ASN A 491 2.14 -27.54 4.73
CA ASN A 491 2.61 -26.20 5.04
C ASN A 491 2.75 -25.38 3.75
N ILE A 492 1.95 -24.32 3.65
CA ILE A 492 2.03 -23.25 2.67
C ILE A 492 3.07 -22.23 3.18
N THR A 493 4.04 -21.89 2.33
CA THR A 493 5.15 -20.98 2.68
C THR A 493 5.13 -19.66 1.91
N ASN A 494 4.25 -19.50 0.92
CA ASN A 494 4.06 -18.27 0.15
C ASN A 494 2.71 -18.26 -0.61
N VAL A 495 2.30 -17.09 -1.11
CA VAL A 495 1.02 -16.91 -1.83
C VAL A 495 0.84 -17.81 -3.05
N PHE A 496 1.88 -18.10 -3.83
CA PHE A 496 1.80 -18.90 -5.06
C PHE A 496 1.48 -20.38 -4.78
N GLN A 497 1.79 -20.87 -3.58
CA GLN A 497 1.41 -22.20 -3.14
C GLN A 497 -0.05 -22.29 -2.63
N ALA A 498 -0.67 -21.15 -2.27
CA ALA A 498 -1.98 -21.10 -1.62
C ALA A 498 -3.16 -21.46 -2.55
N GLU A 499 -4.38 -21.53 -2.02
CA GLU A 499 -5.54 -21.99 -2.81
C GLU A 499 -5.98 -20.99 -3.89
N PHE A 500 -6.01 -19.69 -3.57
CA PHE A 500 -6.51 -18.66 -4.49
C PHE A 500 -5.65 -18.60 -5.75
N MET A 501 -4.32 -18.51 -5.60
CA MET A 501 -3.38 -18.36 -6.71
C MET A 501 -3.42 -19.55 -7.69
N ARG A 502 -3.58 -20.78 -7.19
CA ARG A 502 -3.65 -22.00 -8.02
C ARG A 502 -4.94 -22.13 -8.83
N HIS A 503 -5.97 -21.32 -8.53
CA HIS A 503 -7.29 -21.37 -9.17
C HIS A 503 -7.72 -20.03 -9.80
N PHE A 504 -6.91 -18.98 -9.65
CA PHE A 504 -7.20 -17.65 -10.19
C PHE A 504 -7.18 -17.67 -11.72
N LYS A 505 -8.28 -17.24 -12.34
CA LYS A 505 -8.50 -17.33 -13.79
C LYS A 505 -8.14 -16.05 -14.52
N GLY A 506 -7.46 -16.17 -15.65
CA GLY A 506 -7.17 -15.08 -16.58
C GLY A 506 -8.38 -14.65 -17.42
N PRO A 507 -8.21 -13.67 -18.33
CA PRO A 507 -9.27 -13.21 -19.24
C PRO A 507 -9.77 -14.29 -20.20
N ASP A 508 -8.91 -15.27 -20.51
CA ASP A 508 -9.20 -16.44 -21.34
C ASP A 508 -9.88 -17.60 -20.57
N GLY A 509 -10.11 -17.44 -19.26
CA GLY A 509 -10.70 -18.45 -18.39
C GLY A 509 -9.75 -19.58 -17.96
N GLN A 510 -8.49 -19.57 -18.42
CA GLN A 510 -7.42 -20.48 -17.99
C GLN A 510 -6.84 -20.02 -16.63
N ARG A 511 -6.07 -20.85 -15.93
CA ARG A 511 -5.47 -20.50 -14.63
C ARG A 511 -4.25 -19.58 -14.86
N LEU A 512 -4.38 -18.28 -14.61
CA LEU A 512 -3.44 -17.25 -15.07
C LEU A 512 -1.97 -17.56 -14.74
N PHE A 513 -1.69 -18.02 -13.51
CA PHE A 513 -0.34 -18.27 -12.99
C PHE A 513 0.14 -19.73 -13.15
N ILE A 514 -0.66 -20.59 -13.76
CA ILE A 514 -0.37 -22.02 -13.94
C ILE A 514 -0.22 -22.31 -15.44
N ASP A 515 -1.22 -21.89 -16.23
CA ASP A 515 -1.34 -22.14 -17.66
C ASP A 515 -0.59 -21.05 -18.47
N ARG A 516 0.64 -20.72 -18.06
CA ARG A 516 1.37 -19.50 -18.48
C ARG A 516 1.97 -19.56 -19.89
N GLY A 517 2.35 -20.75 -20.37
CA GLY A 517 3.13 -20.91 -21.61
C GLY A 517 4.44 -20.10 -21.61
N ASP A 518 4.80 -19.52 -22.76
CA ASP A 518 5.97 -18.63 -22.90
C ASP A 518 5.80 -17.27 -22.20
N LYS A 519 4.58 -16.90 -21.79
CA LYS A 519 4.26 -15.56 -21.27
C LYS A 519 4.79 -15.37 -19.84
N VAL A 520 5.08 -14.11 -19.50
CA VAL A 520 5.34 -13.69 -18.12
C VAL A 520 4.00 -13.41 -17.43
N ARG A 521 3.88 -13.80 -16.17
CA ARG A 521 2.66 -13.69 -15.36
C ARG A 521 2.97 -13.03 -14.01
N LEU A 522 2.59 -11.77 -13.82
CA LEU A 522 2.95 -11.00 -12.62
C LEU A 522 1.76 -10.80 -11.67
N ALA A 523 1.96 -11.11 -10.40
CA ALA A 523 1.01 -10.86 -9.33
C ALA A 523 1.45 -9.67 -8.48
N PHE A 524 0.54 -8.75 -8.15
CA PHE A 524 0.85 -7.57 -7.34
C PHE A 524 -0.03 -7.47 -6.09
N ALA A 525 0.55 -6.97 -5.01
CA ALA A 525 -0.17 -6.45 -3.86
C ALA A 525 -0.14 -4.91 -3.88
N LEU A 526 -1.30 -4.29 -4.07
CA LEU A 526 -1.50 -2.84 -4.04
C LEU A 526 -1.64 -2.35 -2.59
N GLN A 527 -0.91 -1.30 -2.22
CA GLN A 527 -1.02 -0.64 -0.91
C GLN A 527 -1.14 0.87 -1.10
N VAL A 528 -2.14 1.44 -0.40
CA VAL A 528 -2.42 2.88 -0.35
C VAL A 528 -2.62 3.28 1.10
N ASP A 529 -1.94 4.34 1.51
CA ASP A 529 -1.81 4.75 2.92
C ASP A 529 -1.48 6.25 3.01
N PHE A 530 -1.71 6.90 4.15
CA PHE A 530 -1.60 8.34 4.31
C PHE A 530 -0.68 8.71 5.46
N PHE A 531 0.30 9.58 5.19
CA PHE A 531 1.33 9.91 6.17
C PHE A 531 1.72 11.40 6.13
N ASN A 532 2.16 11.91 7.28
CA ASN A 532 2.74 13.23 7.37
C ASN A 532 4.21 13.20 6.88
N PRO A 533 4.61 14.01 5.89
CA PRO A 533 5.97 13.98 5.34
C PRO A 533 7.03 14.47 6.33
N ASN A 534 6.66 15.36 7.25
CA ASN A 534 7.53 15.92 8.29
C ASN A 534 7.64 15.01 9.55
N GLY A 535 6.84 13.94 9.62
CA GLY A 535 6.74 13.03 10.75
C GLY A 535 6.01 13.63 11.98
N THR A 536 5.80 12.80 13.00
CA THR A 536 4.93 13.09 14.17
C THR A 536 5.51 14.04 15.22
N ARG A 537 6.31 15.04 14.80
CA ARG A 537 6.86 16.07 15.71
C ARG A 537 5.76 17.02 16.17
N LYS A 538 5.49 17.11 17.48
CA LYS A 538 4.42 17.90 18.15
C LYS A 538 4.42 19.44 17.92
N ARG A 539 5.17 19.96 16.95
CA ARG A 539 5.24 21.38 16.54
C ARG A 539 5.41 21.57 15.01
N GLY A 540 5.33 20.50 14.22
CA GLY A 540 5.34 20.58 12.75
C GLY A 540 3.96 20.85 12.18
N ASN A 541 3.89 21.16 10.88
CA ASN A 541 2.62 21.20 10.15
C ASN A 541 1.97 19.81 10.14
N HIS A 542 0.65 19.77 10.21
CA HIS A 542 -0.17 18.56 10.14
C HIS A 542 -0.57 18.21 8.69
N ASP A 543 0.35 18.36 7.75
CA ASP A 543 0.13 17.93 6.36
C ASP A 543 -0.01 16.40 6.27
N SER A 544 -0.79 15.89 5.33
CA SER A 544 -0.92 14.48 4.99
C SER A 544 -0.79 14.29 3.48
N ILE A 545 -0.02 13.30 3.06
CA ILE A 545 0.17 12.90 1.65
C ILE A 545 -0.04 11.40 1.52
N GLY A 546 -0.54 10.96 0.36
CA GLY A 546 -0.87 9.55 0.12
C GLY A 546 0.24 8.79 -0.59
N LEU A 547 0.59 7.61 -0.11
CA LEU A 547 1.40 6.62 -0.82
C LEU A 547 0.51 5.83 -1.79
N ILE A 548 0.99 5.57 -3.01
CA ILE A 548 0.45 4.52 -3.89
C ILE A 548 1.62 3.61 -4.31
N SER A 549 1.61 2.35 -3.88
CA SER A 549 2.67 1.39 -4.21
C SER A 549 2.14 -0.01 -4.53
N MET A 550 2.92 -0.79 -5.28
CA MET A 550 2.65 -2.20 -5.53
C MET A 550 3.90 -3.07 -5.29
N ALA A 551 3.75 -4.12 -4.49
CA ALA A 551 4.80 -5.15 -4.32
C ALA A 551 4.59 -6.30 -5.31
N ASN A 552 5.63 -6.67 -6.05
CA ASN A 552 5.63 -7.84 -6.93
C ASN A 552 5.69 -9.12 -6.10
N LEU A 553 4.61 -9.90 -6.12
CA LEU A 553 4.42 -11.10 -5.30
C LEU A 553 5.17 -12.32 -5.85
N ASN A 554 5.65 -12.29 -7.10
CA ASN A 554 6.47 -13.37 -7.64
C ASN A 554 7.89 -13.37 -7.04
N LEU A 555 8.42 -12.20 -6.68
CA LEU A 555 9.73 -12.10 -6.04
C LEU A 555 9.65 -12.62 -4.59
N PRO A 556 10.70 -13.29 -4.06
CA PRO A 556 10.74 -13.74 -2.65
C PRO A 556 10.55 -12.60 -1.63
N GLU A 557 10.04 -12.91 -0.44
CA GLU A 557 9.68 -11.93 0.60
C GLU A 557 10.88 -11.12 1.11
N GLU A 558 12.06 -11.74 1.10
CA GLU A 558 13.32 -11.15 1.51
C GLU A 558 13.69 -9.93 0.66
N ILE A 559 13.33 -9.97 -0.63
CA ILE A 559 13.74 -8.99 -1.64
C ILE A 559 12.58 -8.14 -2.22
N ARG A 560 11.34 -8.64 -2.28
CA ARG A 560 10.22 -7.94 -2.99
C ARG A 560 9.92 -6.53 -2.47
N TYR A 561 10.33 -6.25 -1.24
CA TYR A 561 10.14 -4.98 -0.54
C TYR A 561 11.42 -4.11 -0.50
N HIS A 562 12.47 -4.46 -1.24
CA HIS A 562 13.63 -3.58 -1.47
C HIS A 562 13.23 -2.42 -2.41
N PRO A 563 13.83 -1.21 -2.25
CA PRO A 563 13.51 -0.05 -3.09
C PRO A 563 13.61 -0.30 -4.60
N GLU A 564 14.58 -1.12 -5.03
CA GLU A 564 14.77 -1.54 -6.42
C GLU A 564 13.76 -2.58 -6.95
N HIS A 565 12.85 -3.07 -6.11
CA HIS A 565 11.93 -4.17 -6.42
C HIS A 565 10.45 -3.87 -6.11
N ILE A 566 10.16 -2.89 -5.23
CA ILE A 566 8.80 -2.39 -5.01
C ILE A 566 8.46 -1.25 -5.99
N PHE A 567 7.31 -1.33 -6.64
CA PHE A 567 6.85 -0.29 -7.56
C PHE A 567 6.18 0.86 -6.79
N LEU A 568 6.86 2.00 -6.70
CA LEU A 568 6.26 3.24 -6.19
C LEU A 568 5.52 3.94 -7.34
N ALA A 569 4.20 3.75 -7.42
CA ALA A 569 3.38 4.26 -8.52
C ALA A 569 3.26 5.79 -8.46
N GLY A 570 3.06 6.37 -7.27
CA GLY A 570 2.92 7.82 -7.12
C GLY A 570 2.73 8.27 -5.67
N ILE A 571 2.72 9.58 -5.48
CA ILE A 571 2.43 10.24 -4.20
C ILE A 571 1.27 11.21 -4.41
N ILE A 572 0.15 10.99 -3.71
CA ILE A 572 -1.06 11.83 -3.77
C ILE A 572 -0.77 13.20 -3.13
N PRO A 573 -0.94 14.33 -3.85
CA PRO A 573 -0.61 15.65 -3.32
C PRO A 573 -1.57 16.11 -2.22
N GLY A 574 -1.00 16.59 -1.12
CA GLY A 574 -1.70 17.10 0.06
C GLY A 574 -2.19 18.55 -0.11
N PRO A 575 -2.34 19.32 1.00
CA PRO A 575 -2.00 18.99 2.38
C PRO A 575 -3.04 18.11 3.10
N ASP A 576 -4.24 17.98 2.55
CA ASP A 576 -5.31 17.15 3.10
C ASP A 576 -5.42 15.81 2.38
N GLU A 577 -5.87 14.78 3.10
CA GLU A 577 -6.21 13.50 2.50
C GLU A 577 -7.43 13.63 1.58
N PRO A 578 -7.46 12.96 0.41
CA PRO A 578 -8.67 12.84 -0.37
C PRO A 578 -9.76 12.11 0.42
N ASP A 579 -10.99 12.53 0.19
CA ASP A 579 -12.19 11.89 0.72
C ASP A 579 -12.47 10.54 0.05
N VAL A 580 -13.49 9.85 0.56
CA VAL A 580 -13.88 8.49 0.15
C VAL A 580 -14.32 8.42 -1.32
N ASP A 581 -14.89 9.50 -1.86
CA ASP A 581 -15.41 9.55 -3.22
C ASP A 581 -14.32 9.99 -4.22
N THR A 582 -13.43 10.93 -3.83
CA THR A 582 -12.40 11.47 -4.74
C THR A 582 -11.04 10.77 -4.72
N ILE A 583 -10.71 9.94 -3.71
CA ILE A 583 -9.47 9.12 -3.70
C ILE A 583 -9.33 8.27 -4.97
N SER A 584 -10.45 7.73 -5.47
CA SER A 584 -10.54 6.93 -6.70
C SER A 584 -9.91 7.62 -7.92
N ASN A 585 -9.95 8.95 -7.99
CA ASN A 585 -9.41 9.70 -9.13
C ASN A 585 -7.88 9.62 -9.23
N PHE A 586 -7.16 9.54 -8.10
CA PHE A 586 -5.71 9.35 -8.08
C PHE A 586 -5.29 7.90 -8.38
N ILE A 587 -6.18 6.94 -8.09
CA ILE A 587 -5.97 5.52 -8.34
C ILE A 587 -6.26 5.15 -9.80
N ARG A 588 -7.19 5.87 -10.45
CA ARG A 588 -7.61 5.66 -11.84
C ARG A 588 -6.44 5.42 -12.83
N PRO A 589 -5.40 6.28 -12.92
CA PRO A 589 -4.29 6.08 -13.86
C PRO A 589 -3.55 4.73 -13.70
N LEU A 590 -3.41 4.23 -12.47
CA LEU A 590 -2.83 2.92 -12.22
C LEU A 590 -3.76 1.78 -12.66
N ILE A 591 -5.06 1.95 -12.48
CA ILE A 591 -6.06 0.95 -12.92
C ILE A 591 -6.22 0.96 -14.44
N ASP A 592 -6.05 2.10 -15.11
CA ASP A 592 -6.04 2.18 -16.58
C ASP A 592 -4.95 1.28 -17.18
N ILE A 593 -3.69 1.38 -16.72
CA ILE A 593 -2.60 0.49 -17.20
C ILE A 593 -2.76 -0.96 -16.71
N CYS A 594 -3.19 -1.19 -15.47
CA CYS A 594 -3.47 -2.55 -14.97
C CYS A 594 -4.61 -3.24 -15.74
N LYS A 595 -5.59 -2.50 -16.25
CA LYS A 595 -6.67 -3.05 -17.10
C LYS A 595 -6.15 -3.44 -18.49
N ILE A 596 -5.31 -2.59 -19.12
CA ILE A 596 -4.68 -2.92 -20.41
C ILE A 596 -3.79 -4.17 -20.27
N ALA A 597 -2.96 -4.22 -19.23
CA ALA A 597 -2.07 -5.34 -18.94
C ALA A 597 -2.81 -6.62 -18.49
N TRP A 598 -4.10 -6.53 -18.14
CA TRP A 598 -4.98 -7.68 -17.95
C TRP A 598 -5.62 -8.14 -19.26
N GLU A 599 -6.30 -7.24 -19.97
CA GLU A 599 -7.19 -7.61 -21.09
C GLU A 599 -6.43 -7.96 -22.38
N ARG A 600 -5.24 -7.37 -22.56
CA ARG A 600 -4.45 -7.48 -23.79
C ARG A 600 -2.98 -7.86 -23.53
N GLY A 601 -2.49 -7.61 -22.32
CA GLY A 601 -1.09 -7.75 -21.96
C GLY A 601 -0.21 -6.63 -22.53
N ILE A 602 1.06 -6.62 -22.11
CA ILE A 602 2.11 -5.72 -22.57
C ILE A 602 3.17 -6.55 -23.30
N ARG A 603 3.49 -6.23 -24.55
CA ARG A 603 4.62 -6.80 -25.27
C ARG A 603 5.85 -5.97 -24.94
N VAL A 604 6.74 -6.52 -24.11
CA VAL A 604 8.02 -5.90 -23.78
C VAL A 604 9.02 -6.30 -24.87
N SER A 605 9.55 -5.32 -25.62
CA SER A 605 10.35 -5.58 -26.83
C SER A 605 11.59 -6.45 -26.63
N ARG A 606 12.12 -6.48 -25.40
CA ARG A 606 13.30 -7.25 -25.01
C ARG A 606 13.27 -7.60 -23.53
N THR A 607 13.67 -8.83 -23.19
CA THR A 607 13.91 -9.30 -21.81
C THR A 607 15.34 -9.85 -21.69
N ALA A 608 15.76 -10.23 -20.49
CA ALA A 608 17.08 -10.81 -20.27
C ALA A 608 17.22 -12.21 -20.90
N SER A 609 16.16 -13.01 -20.87
CA SER A 609 16.10 -14.35 -21.47
C SER A 609 15.76 -14.34 -22.97
N ARG A 610 14.91 -13.41 -23.42
CA ARG A 610 14.37 -13.34 -24.79
C ARG A 610 14.70 -12.00 -25.47
N PRO A 611 15.70 -11.96 -26.37
CA PRO A 611 16.02 -10.80 -27.20
C PRO A 611 14.91 -10.37 -28.15
N ASP A 612 13.98 -11.28 -28.47
CA ASP A 612 12.77 -11.07 -29.26
C ASP A 612 11.58 -10.50 -28.47
N GLY A 613 11.73 -10.34 -27.14
CA GLY A 613 10.70 -9.85 -26.25
C GLY A 613 9.75 -10.93 -25.72
N ARG A 614 8.90 -10.55 -24.75
CA ARG A 614 7.87 -11.43 -24.15
C ARG A 614 6.57 -10.66 -23.92
N ASP A 615 5.47 -11.39 -23.94
CA ASP A 615 4.18 -10.89 -23.49
C ASP A 615 4.12 -10.98 -21.96
N VAL A 616 3.67 -9.91 -21.31
CA VAL A 616 3.44 -9.82 -19.87
C VAL A 616 1.95 -9.58 -19.62
N GLU A 617 1.29 -10.46 -18.88
CA GLU A 617 0.00 -10.18 -18.27
C GLU A 617 0.17 -10.07 -16.76
N LEU A 618 -0.59 -9.16 -16.13
CA LEU A 618 -0.48 -8.91 -14.69
C LEU A 618 -1.85 -8.77 -14.01
N ALA A 619 -1.88 -9.05 -12.71
CA ALA A 619 -3.06 -8.91 -11.89
C ALA A 619 -2.74 -8.32 -10.51
N VAL A 620 -3.59 -7.40 -10.05
CA VAL A 620 -3.57 -6.93 -8.65
C VAL A 620 -4.36 -7.96 -7.83
N ILE A 621 -3.65 -8.88 -7.19
CA ILE A 621 -4.25 -10.00 -6.45
C ILE A 621 -4.69 -9.59 -5.05
N LEU A 622 -3.94 -8.69 -4.42
CA LEU A 622 -4.18 -8.23 -3.06
C LEU A 622 -4.30 -6.70 -3.04
N SER A 623 -5.17 -6.19 -2.18
CA SER A 623 -5.03 -4.83 -1.66
C SER A 623 -4.81 -4.89 -0.15
N VAL A 624 -3.62 -4.48 0.28
CA VAL A 624 -3.08 -4.59 1.64
C VAL A 624 -3.07 -3.18 2.24
N ASN A 625 -3.99 -2.86 3.13
CA ASN A 625 -4.07 -1.53 3.75
C ASN A 625 -4.60 -1.66 5.19
N ASP A 626 -4.48 -0.59 5.98
CA ASP A 626 -5.20 -0.48 7.25
C ASP A 626 -6.73 -0.46 7.03
N LEU A 627 -7.53 -0.65 8.08
CA LEU A 627 -8.99 -0.69 7.94
C LEU A 627 -9.57 0.61 7.33
N PRO A 628 -9.26 1.82 7.84
CA PRO A 628 -9.57 3.10 7.19
C PRO A 628 -9.30 3.19 5.68
N ALA A 629 -8.04 3.00 5.24
CA ALA A 629 -7.66 3.10 3.84
C ALA A 629 -8.28 1.98 3.00
N ALA A 630 -8.41 0.76 3.55
CA ALA A 630 -9.14 -0.32 2.89
C ALA A 630 -10.61 0.03 2.61
N ARG A 631 -11.28 0.78 3.50
CA ARG A 631 -12.65 1.30 3.24
C ARG A 631 -12.66 2.38 2.17
N LYS A 632 -11.71 3.35 2.21
CA LYS A 632 -11.55 4.36 1.16
C LYS A 632 -11.36 3.69 -0.22
N MET A 633 -10.35 2.82 -0.33
CA MET A 633 -9.94 2.15 -1.58
C MET A 633 -11.01 1.27 -2.19
N SER A 634 -11.77 0.53 -1.37
CA SER A 634 -12.84 -0.35 -1.86
C SER A 634 -14.19 0.33 -2.07
N GLY A 635 -14.32 1.62 -1.70
CA GLY A 635 -15.61 2.33 -1.64
C GLY A 635 -16.59 1.78 -0.60
N THR A 636 -16.17 0.85 0.27
CA THR A 636 -17.06 0.18 1.23
C THR A 636 -17.29 1.00 2.49
N ALA A 637 -18.37 0.71 3.21
CA ALA A 637 -18.77 1.47 4.38
C ALA A 637 -17.75 1.38 5.53
N SER A 638 -17.72 2.44 6.35
CA SER A 638 -16.84 2.50 7.52
C SER A 638 -17.10 1.33 8.48
N HIS A 639 -16.03 0.86 9.13
CA HIS A 639 -16.06 -0.15 10.19
C HIS A 639 -16.95 0.24 11.39
N ALA A 640 -17.30 1.54 11.53
CA ALA A 640 -18.20 2.07 12.55
C ALA A 640 -19.65 2.25 12.05
N SER A 641 -19.97 1.83 10.83
CA SER A 641 -21.33 1.91 10.26
C SER A 641 -22.18 0.69 10.63
N HIS A 642 -23.42 0.64 10.11
CA HIS A 642 -24.22 -0.59 10.19
C HIS A 642 -23.66 -1.72 9.33
N TRP A 643 -23.08 -1.39 8.17
CA TRP A 643 -22.36 -2.33 7.29
C TRP A 643 -20.88 -2.36 7.69
N TYR A 644 -20.54 -3.09 8.75
CA TYR A 644 -19.19 -3.03 9.35
C TYR A 644 -18.17 -4.00 8.71
N CYS A 645 -18.60 -4.92 7.84
CA CYS A 645 -17.74 -5.92 7.21
C CYS A 645 -17.78 -5.87 5.65
N THR A 646 -16.67 -6.27 5.03
CA THR A 646 -16.54 -6.53 3.58
C THR A 646 -16.82 -7.99 3.22
N VAL A 647 -16.43 -8.91 4.09
CA VAL A 647 -16.36 -10.35 3.79
C VAL A 647 -17.72 -11.02 3.97
N CYS A 648 -18.42 -10.70 5.06
CA CYS A 648 -19.74 -11.24 5.37
C CYS A 648 -20.83 -10.17 5.49
N GLU A 649 -22.09 -10.60 5.53
CA GLU A 649 -23.29 -9.78 5.69
C GLU A 649 -23.49 -9.22 7.11
N GLY A 650 -22.41 -9.04 7.88
CA GLY A 650 -22.43 -8.55 9.26
C GLY A 650 -23.08 -7.15 9.37
N TYR A 651 -24.32 -7.10 9.86
CA TYR A 651 -25.12 -5.89 9.95
C TYR A 651 -25.48 -5.49 11.39
N GLY A 652 -25.14 -4.25 11.74
CA GLY A 652 -25.47 -3.60 13.01
C GLY A 652 -24.52 -3.94 14.16
N ILE A 653 -23.85 -2.93 14.70
CA ILE A 653 -22.72 -3.04 15.67
C ILE A 653 -22.98 -3.99 16.86
N SER A 654 -24.24 -4.24 17.24
CA SER A 654 -24.61 -5.28 18.21
C SER A 654 -24.04 -6.68 17.90
N THR A 655 -24.05 -7.12 16.64
CA THR A 655 -23.61 -8.47 16.21
C THR A 655 -22.10 -8.59 16.04
N MET A 656 -21.34 -7.50 16.18
CA MET A 656 -19.89 -7.44 15.96
C MET A 656 -19.05 -8.38 16.84
N TYR A 657 -19.57 -8.84 17.99
CA TYR A 657 -18.91 -9.85 18.87
C TYR A 657 -19.69 -11.18 18.88
N ASP A 658 -20.46 -11.49 17.83
CA ASP A 658 -20.86 -12.87 17.58
C ASP A 658 -19.61 -13.72 17.28
N THR A 659 -19.65 -14.99 17.66
CA THR A 659 -18.61 -15.99 17.37
C THR A 659 -19.17 -17.21 16.64
N CYS A 660 -20.44 -17.16 16.21
CA CYS A 660 -21.09 -18.19 15.40
C CYS A 660 -20.67 -18.13 13.91
N PHE A 661 -19.38 -18.01 13.61
CA PHE A 661 -18.86 -17.78 12.25
C PHE A 661 -19.32 -18.83 11.22
N HIS A 662 -19.64 -20.06 11.64
CA HIS A 662 -20.28 -21.09 10.81
C HIS A 662 -21.67 -20.72 10.24
N LYS A 663 -22.28 -19.62 10.73
CA LYS A 663 -23.59 -19.10 10.27
C LYS A 663 -23.46 -17.80 9.47
N TRP A 664 -22.26 -17.26 9.29
CA TRP A 664 -22.06 -16.01 8.57
C TRP A 664 -22.13 -16.26 7.07
N CYS A 665 -23.03 -15.54 6.38
CA CYS A 665 -23.09 -15.55 4.93
C CYS A 665 -22.03 -14.60 4.37
N HIS A 666 -21.24 -15.06 3.39
CA HIS A 666 -20.36 -14.18 2.62
C HIS A 666 -21.18 -13.23 1.75
N ARG A 667 -20.68 -12.02 1.51
CA ARG A 667 -21.34 -11.07 0.60
C ARG A 667 -21.18 -11.55 -0.85
N ASP A 668 -22.21 -11.39 -1.69
CA ASP A 668 -22.06 -11.56 -3.14
C ASP A 668 -21.28 -10.39 -3.74
N ALA A 669 -20.09 -10.68 -4.29
CA ALA A 669 -19.26 -9.69 -4.99
C ALA A 669 -19.94 -9.12 -6.25
N HIS A 670 -20.82 -9.89 -6.91
CA HIS A 670 -21.58 -9.40 -8.06
C HIS A 670 -22.68 -8.41 -7.64
N GLU A 671 -23.39 -8.66 -6.53
CA GLU A 671 -24.33 -7.70 -5.94
C GLU A 671 -23.60 -6.44 -5.47
N MET A 672 -22.44 -6.58 -4.81
CA MET A 672 -21.61 -5.44 -4.44
C MET A 672 -21.19 -4.61 -5.66
N ARG A 673 -20.87 -5.25 -6.79
CA ARG A 673 -20.59 -4.55 -8.06
C ARG A 673 -21.83 -3.84 -8.61
N ARG A 674 -22.98 -4.50 -8.70
CA ARG A 674 -24.26 -3.87 -9.13
C ARG A 674 -24.59 -2.64 -8.29
N CYS A 675 -24.39 -2.71 -6.97
CA CYS A 675 -24.58 -1.59 -6.05
C CYS A 675 -23.58 -0.44 -6.30
N ALA A 676 -22.30 -0.78 -6.53
CA ALA A 676 -21.25 0.19 -6.85
C ALA A 676 -21.49 0.90 -8.18
N GLU A 677 -22.02 0.19 -9.18
CA GLU A 677 -22.36 0.71 -10.50
C GLU A 677 -23.61 1.60 -10.45
N ALA A 678 -24.67 1.17 -9.76
CA ALA A 678 -25.83 2.01 -9.49
C ALA A 678 -25.43 3.32 -8.77
N TRP A 679 -24.51 3.24 -7.81
CA TRP A 679 -23.95 4.43 -7.14
C TRP A 679 -23.08 5.28 -8.08
N ARG A 680 -22.26 4.66 -8.95
CA ARG A 680 -21.47 5.35 -9.97
C ARG A 680 -22.37 6.20 -10.87
N ASP A 681 -23.47 5.61 -11.34
CA ASP A 681 -24.30 6.12 -12.42
C ASP A 681 -25.44 7.03 -11.96
N ALA A 682 -25.87 6.91 -10.69
CA ALA A 682 -26.78 7.83 -10.00
C ALA A 682 -26.59 9.31 -10.40
N LEU A 683 -27.70 9.99 -10.65
CA LEU A 683 -27.71 11.35 -11.22
C LEU A 683 -27.57 12.44 -10.16
N THR A 684 -27.87 12.13 -8.90
CA THR A 684 -27.85 13.10 -7.79
C THR A 684 -27.06 12.61 -6.58
N SER A 685 -26.56 13.55 -5.78
CA SER A 685 -25.91 13.25 -4.49
C SER A 685 -26.86 12.56 -3.50
N THR A 686 -28.13 12.95 -3.45
CA THR A 686 -29.14 12.34 -2.56
C THR A 686 -29.44 10.88 -2.94
N GLU A 687 -29.42 10.54 -4.22
CA GLU A 687 -29.53 9.16 -4.70
C GLU A 687 -28.30 8.33 -4.29
N ARG A 688 -27.09 8.88 -4.46
CA ARG A 688 -25.83 8.28 -3.98
C ARG A 688 -25.83 8.03 -2.47
N GLU A 689 -26.26 9.01 -1.67
CA GLU A 689 -26.40 8.86 -0.22
C GLU A 689 -27.35 7.73 0.17
N LYS A 690 -28.49 7.63 -0.53
CA LYS A 690 -29.47 6.55 -0.31
C LYS A 690 -28.87 5.18 -0.65
N LEU A 691 -28.33 5.02 -1.86
CA LEU A 691 -27.73 3.75 -2.32
C LEU A 691 -26.60 3.29 -1.39
N PHE A 692 -25.70 4.20 -1.01
CA PHE A 692 -24.62 3.88 -0.08
C PHE A 692 -25.15 3.49 1.32
N LYS A 693 -26.18 4.18 1.82
CA LYS A 693 -26.79 3.86 3.12
C LYS A 693 -27.48 2.51 3.13
N ASP A 694 -28.19 2.16 2.05
CA ASP A 694 -28.97 0.95 1.96
C ASP A 694 -28.03 -0.28 1.74
N HIS A 695 -27.02 -0.19 0.87
CA HIS A 695 -26.17 -1.32 0.46
C HIS A 695 -24.73 -1.33 1.04
N GLY A 696 -24.25 -0.21 1.59
CA GLY A 696 -22.94 -0.10 2.22
C GLY A 696 -21.73 -0.07 1.26
N VAL A 697 -21.94 0.23 -0.01
CA VAL A 697 -20.91 0.23 -1.08
C VAL A 697 -21.06 1.46 -1.98
N ARG A 698 -19.93 2.00 -2.46
CA ARG A 698 -19.80 3.03 -3.50
C ARG A 698 -19.03 2.50 -4.71
N TRP A 699 -18.95 3.32 -5.76
CA TRP A 699 -17.94 3.12 -6.79
C TRP A 699 -16.51 3.24 -6.24
N SER A 700 -15.61 2.48 -6.85
CA SER A 700 -14.16 2.54 -6.75
C SER A 700 -13.62 2.07 -8.09
N GLU A 701 -12.51 2.64 -8.56
CA GLU A 701 -11.90 2.25 -9.83
C GLU A 701 -11.46 0.78 -9.85
N LEU A 702 -11.23 0.16 -8.69
CA LEU A 702 -10.91 -1.28 -8.59
C LEU A 702 -11.98 -2.16 -9.25
N TRP A 703 -13.26 -1.74 -9.27
CA TRP A 703 -14.33 -2.45 -9.96
C TRP A 703 -14.19 -2.51 -11.49
N ARG A 704 -13.28 -1.72 -12.08
CA ARG A 704 -12.94 -1.77 -13.52
C ARG A 704 -12.01 -2.94 -13.87
N LEU A 705 -11.36 -3.54 -12.89
CA LEU A 705 -10.67 -4.82 -13.04
C LEU A 705 -11.74 -5.92 -13.00
N PRO A 706 -11.99 -6.66 -14.10
CA PRO A 706 -13.18 -7.51 -14.19
C PRO A 706 -13.20 -8.63 -13.15
N TYR A 707 -12.02 -9.07 -12.70
CA TYR A 707 -11.79 -10.07 -11.67
C TYR A 707 -11.88 -9.57 -10.22
N TRP A 708 -12.04 -8.25 -9.98
CA TRP A 708 -11.96 -7.69 -8.62
C TRP A 708 -13.13 -8.14 -7.73
N ASP A 709 -12.76 -8.66 -6.56
CA ASP A 709 -13.64 -9.18 -5.52
C ASP A 709 -13.17 -8.65 -4.15
N PRO A 710 -13.78 -7.58 -3.60
CA PRO A 710 -13.37 -7.00 -2.32
C PRO A 710 -13.77 -7.86 -1.10
N THR A 711 -14.42 -9.00 -1.29
CA THR A 711 -14.68 -9.97 -0.21
C THR A 711 -13.49 -10.90 0.02
N ARG A 712 -12.67 -11.12 -1.03
CA ARG A 712 -11.51 -12.04 -1.03
C ARG A 712 -10.17 -11.38 -1.32
N MET A 713 -10.13 -10.24 -2.01
CA MET A 713 -8.88 -9.58 -2.46
C MET A 713 -8.48 -8.36 -1.61
N LEU A 714 -9.43 -7.77 -0.87
CA LEU A 714 -9.16 -6.73 0.12
C LEU A 714 -8.86 -7.37 1.47
N VAL A 715 -7.60 -7.73 1.70
CA VAL A 715 -7.20 -8.46 2.91
C VAL A 715 -7.27 -7.59 4.15
N ILE A 716 -7.53 -8.23 5.29
CA ILE A 716 -7.48 -7.59 6.61
C ILE A 716 -6.03 -7.66 7.08
N ASP A 717 -5.31 -6.54 7.10
CA ASP A 717 -3.93 -6.53 7.59
C ASP A 717 -3.84 -7.00 9.06
N SER A 718 -3.05 -8.05 9.30
CA SER A 718 -2.86 -8.63 10.63
C SER A 718 -2.15 -7.68 11.60
N MET A 719 -1.34 -6.74 11.11
CA MET A 719 -0.57 -5.84 11.97
C MET A 719 -1.51 -4.86 12.70
N HIS A 720 -2.31 -4.07 11.96
CA HIS A 720 -3.33 -3.21 12.54
C HIS A 720 -4.50 -3.99 13.16
N CYS A 721 -4.89 -5.13 12.59
CA CYS A 721 -6.03 -5.89 13.11
C CYS A 721 -5.73 -6.63 14.41
N VAL A 722 -4.60 -7.34 14.49
CA VAL A 722 -4.27 -8.22 15.64
C VAL A 722 -3.36 -7.52 16.65
N LEU A 723 -2.28 -6.87 16.22
CA LEU A 723 -1.27 -6.35 17.14
C LEU A 723 -1.74 -5.04 17.78
N GLU A 724 -2.02 -4.02 16.97
CA GLU A 724 -2.53 -2.71 17.46
C GLU A 724 -4.04 -2.73 17.75
N GLY A 725 -4.74 -3.72 17.21
CA GLY A 725 -6.16 -3.97 17.45
C GLY A 725 -6.44 -4.82 18.69
N LEU A 726 -6.08 -6.11 18.66
CA LEU A 726 -6.45 -7.07 19.71
C LEU A 726 -5.47 -7.11 20.88
N VAL A 727 -4.15 -7.26 20.63
CA VAL A 727 -3.13 -7.36 21.69
C VAL A 727 -3.08 -6.08 22.51
N HIS A 728 -2.95 -4.94 21.84
CA HIS A 728 -3.03 -3.61 22.47
C HIS A 728 -4.34 -3.40 23.25
N TYR A 729 -5.49 -3.87 22.75
CA TYR A 729 -6.76 -3.82 23.48
C TYR A 729 -6.75 -4.72 24.72
N HIS A 730 -6.27 -5.96 24.60
CA HIS A 730 -6.19 -6.91 25.71
C HIS A 730 -5.30 -6.36 26.82
N CYS A 731 -4.08 -5.98 26.48
CA CYS A 731 -3.10 -5.45 27.43
C CYS A 731 -3.55 -4.16 28.12
N LEU A 732 -4.01 -3.14 27.38
CA LEU A 732 -4.28 -1.82 27.96
C LEU A 732 -5.72 -1.63 28.46
N HIS A 733 -6.69 -2.42 28.00
CA HIS A 733 -8.10 -2.27 28.38
C HIS A 733 -8.71 -3.51 29.06
N VAL A 734 -8.32 -4.73 28.69
CA VAL A 734 -8.85 -5.95 29.34
C VAL A 734 -8.09 -6.23 30.64
N LEU A 735 -6.76 -6.30 30.57
CA LEU A 735 -5.87 -6.50 31.73
C LEU A 735 -5.55 -5.21 32.50
N GLU A 736 -5.76 -4.03 31.91
CA GLU A 736 -5.41 -2.70 32.47
C GLU A 736 -3.91 -2.51 32.82
N ILE A 737 -2.96 -3.00 32.01
CA ILE A 737 -1.51 -2.82 32.24
C ILE A 737 -1.10 -1.35 32.07
N ASP A 738 -1.26 -0.56 33.14
CA ASP A 738 -0.91 0.86 33.25
C ASP A 738 -0.66 1.19 34.73
N ILE A 739 0.56 1.57 35.08
CA ILE A 739 0.97 1.84 36.47
C ILE A 739 0.16 2.99 37.11
N ASN A 740 -0.34 3.92 36.29
CA ASN A 740 -1.18 5.04 36.71
C ASN A 740 -2.66 4.64 36.89
N LYS A 741 -3.07 3.48 36.41
CA LYS A 741 -4.36 2.85 36.76
C LYS A 741 -4.21 1.99 37.99
N ALA A 742 -3.16 1.16 38.05
CA ALA A 742 -2.88 0.26 39.16
C ALA A 742 -2.91 0.99 40.52
N GLY A 743 -2.25 2.15 40.62
CA GLY A 743 -2.27 3.02 41.81
C GLY A 743 -3.53 3.87 42.02
N LYS A 744 -4.69 3.52 41.44
CA LYS A 744 -5.97 4.20 41.64
C LYS A 744 -7.05 3.23 42.13
N ALA A 745 -7.79 3.70 43.13
CA ALA A 745 -8.93 3.03 43.77
C ALA A 745 -9.95 2.48 42.75
N ARG A 746 -10.56 1.35 43.11
CA ARG A 746 -11.39 0.52 42.23
C ARG A 746 -12.65 1.23 41.76
N LYS A 747 -13.10 0.86 40.55
CA LYS A 747 -14.47 1.10 40.13
C LYS A 747 -15.31 -0.09 40.55
N MET A 748 -16.48 0.19 41.14
CA MET A 748 -17.44 -0.83 41.51
C MET A 748 -18.07 -1.47 40.27
N VAL A 749 -18.24 -2.79 40.31
CA VAL A 749 -18.94 -3.59 39.29
C VAL A 749 -20.41 -3.76 39.72
N PRO A 750 -21.38 -3.87 38.79
CA PRO A 750 -22.76 -4.27 39.10
C PRO A 750 -22.87 -5.55 39.94
N ALA A 751 -23.69 -5.53 41.00
CA ALA A 751 -23.97 -6.67 41.87
C ALA A 751 -24.96 -7.67 41.25
N PHE A 752 -25.72 -7.24 40.24
CA PHE A 752 -26.67 -8.03 39.45
C PHE A 752 -26.87 -7.37 38.08
N ASP A 753 -27.39 -8.13 37.12
CA ASP A 753 -27.82 -7.63 35.80
C ASP A 753 -29.35 -7.47 35.78
N TYR A 754 -29.89 -6.47 35.08
CA TYR A 754 -31.33 -6.21 35.01
C TYR A 754 -31.76 -5.71 33.62
N PRO A 755 -32.84 -6.24 33.02
CA PRO A 755 -33.28 -5.89 31.68
C PRO A 755 -33.98 -4.52 31.62
N TRP A 756 -33.20 -3.45 31.78
CA TRP A 756 -33.71 -2.09 31.88
C TRP A 756 -34.47 -1.60 30.64
N ILE A 757 -35.71 -1.18 30.86
CA ILE A 757 -36.54 -0.47 29.87
C ILE A 757 -35.88 0.88 29.55
N LYS A 758 -35.42 1.04 28.31
CA LYS A 758 -34.83 2.29 27.81
C LYS A 758 -35.93 3.34 27.57
N TYR A 759 -35.58 4.61 27.73
CA TYR A 759 -36.52 5.71 27.46
C TYR A 759 -36.94 5.73 25.99
N SER A 760 -38.25 5.73 25.75
CA SER A 760 -38.87 6.05 24.47
C SER A 760 -40.07 6.96 24.71
N VAL A 761 -40.45 7.77 23.72
CA VAL A 761 -41.61 8.68 23.84
C VAL A 761 -42.91 7.91 24.02
N ALA A 762 -43.07 6.74 23.38
CA ALA A 762 -44.23 5.88 23.58
C ALA A 762 -44.31 5.39 25.04
N THR A 763 -43.27 4.68 25.49
CA THR A 763 -43.17 4.14 26.85
C THR A 763 -43.31 5.20 27.93
N ALA A 764 -42.81 6.41 27.69
CA ALA A 764 -42.95 7.53 28.62
C ALA A 764 -44.38 8.13 28.63
N THR A 765 -45.12 8.06 27.53
CA THR A 765 -46.56 8.39 27.48
C THR A 765 -47.39 7.31 28.18
N ASP A 766 -47.12 6.03 27.90
CA ASP A 766 -47.83 4.89 28.52
C ASP A 766 -47.68 4.91 30.05
N LEU A 767 -46.45 5.13 30.53
CA LEU A 767 -46.13 5.31 31.95
C LEU A 767 -46.45 6.72 32.48
N GLN A 768 -47.13 7.58 31.71
CA GLN A 768 -47.54 8.95 32.08
C GLN A 768 -46.42 9.80 32.70
N CYS A 769 -45.18 9.64 32.22
CA CYS A 769 -43.95 10.22 32.77
C CYS A 769 -42.99 10.75 31.67
N PRO A 770 -43.43 11.68 30.81
CA PRO A 770 -42.54 12.35 29.86
C PRO A 770 -41.42 13.11 30.58
N MET A 771 -40.23 13.16 29.98
CA MET A 771 -39.16 14.04 30.46
C MET A 771 -39.50 15.52 30.18
N LYS A 772 -39.04 16.43 31.02
CA LYS A 772 -39.28 17.88 30.82
C LYS A 772 -38.36 18.48 29.76
N HIS A 773 -37.16 17.93 29.62
CA HIS A 773 -36.17 18.31 28.62
C HIS A 773 -35.37 17.07 28.19
N ASP A 774 -34.89 17.03 26.95
CA ASP A 774 -34.08 15.90 26.44
C ASP A 774 -32.76 15.72 27.23
N LYS A 775 -32.25 16.80 27.84
CA LYS A 775 -31.11 16.77 28.79
C LYS A 775 -31.37 15.92 30.04
N GLU A 776 -32.62 15.57 30.35
CA GLU A 776 -32.95 14.64 31.44
C GLU A 776 -32.81 13.16 31.02
N ILE A 777 -32.90 12.82 29.73
CA ILE A 777 -32.89 11.43 29.25
C ILE A 777 -31.61 10.69 29.65
N PRO A 778 -30.39 11.28 29.54
CA PRO A 778 -29.16 10.63 30.02
C PRO A 778 -29.16 10.32 31.53
N HIS A 779 -29.99 10.97 32.36
CA HIS A 779 -30.07 10.64 33.78
C HIS A 779 -30.68 9.27 34.04
N ILE A 780 -31.55 8.76 33.17
CA ILE A 780 -32.18 7.43 33.32
C ILE A 780 -31.11 6.34 33.30
N GLY A 781 -30.24 6.33 32.28
CA GLY A 781 -29.10 5.40 32.21
C GLY A 781 -28.03 5.61 33.28
N HIS A 782 -27.99 6.76 33.96
CA HIS A 782 -27.17 6.95 35.15
C HIS A 782 -27.82 6.41 36.43
N ILE A 783 -29.16 6.41 36.52
CA ILE A 783 -29.89 5.84 37.66
C ILE A 783 -29.76 4.32 37.61
N HIS A 784 -29.95 3.69 36.45
CA HIS A 784 -29.79 2.23 36.28
C HIS A 784 -28.43 1.75 36.83
N ARG A 785 -27.33 2.36 36.35
CA ARG A 785 -25.95 2.12 36.85
C ARG A 785 -25.66 2.52 38.30
N MET A 786 -26.59 3.17 38.98
CA MET A 786 -26.49 3.45 40.43
C MET A 786 -27.25 2.41 41.25
N LEU A 787 -28.37 1.89 40.72
CA LEU A 787 -29.20 0.87 41.37
C LEU A 787 -28.59 -0.52 41.28
N GLU A 788 -27.77 -0.76 40.25
CA GLU A 788 -26.95 -1.96 40.04
C GLU A 788 -25.77 -2.08 41.03
N LEU A 789 -25.41 -1.03 41.77
CA LEU A 789 -24.19 -1.04 42.60
C LEU A 789 -24.36 -1.91 43.86
N PRO A 790 -23.34 -2.69 44.27
CA PRO A 790 -23.35 -3.43 45.53
C PRO A 790 -23.58 -2.49 46.72
N LEU A 791 -24.51 -2.91 47.59
CA LEU A 791 -24.87 -2.25 48.84
C LEU A 791 -24.32 -3.04 50.02
N GLY A 792 -23.81 -2.33 51.03
CA GLY A 792 -23.27 -2.92 52.25
C GLY A 792 -22.80 -1.86 53.24
N ASP A 793 -21.96 -2.28 54.19
CA ASP A 793 -21.53 -1.48 55.34
C ASP A 793 -20.40 -0.49 55.00
N GLY A 794 -19.79 -0.56 53.81
CA GLY A 794 -18.74 0.36 53.37
C GLY A 794 -17.39 0.15 54.06
N LEU A 795 -17.12 -1.07 54.53
CA LEU A 795 -15.86 -1.43 55.17
C LEU A 795 -14.73 -1.51 54.13
N PRO A 796 -13.55 -0.89 54.37
CA PRO A 796 -12.41 -1.06 53.49
C PRO A 796 -11.83 -2.48 53.61
N LEU A 797 -11.37 -3.02 52.48
CA LEU A 797 -10.55 -4.22 52.40
C LEU A 797 -9.14 -3.97 52.98
N GLU A 798 -8.35 -5.04 53.13
CA GLU A 798 -6.94 -4.97 53.57
C GLU A 798 -6.06 -4.12 52.64
N ASP A 799 -6.45 -3.98 51.37
CA ASP A 799 -5.81 -3.13 50.36
C ASP A 799 -6.34 -1.67 50.33
N GLY A 800 -7.31 -1.34 51.19
CA GLY A 800 -7.87 0.00 51.37
C GLY A 800 -9.00 0.38 50.40
N ASP A 801 -9.36 -0.46 49.43
CA ASP A 801 -10.51 -0.24 48.56
C ASP A 801 -11.83 -0.65 49.25
N THR A 802 -12.94 0.00 48.89
CA THR A 802 -14.31 -0.42 49.28
C THR A 802 -14.99 -1.12 48.10
N VAL A 803 -15.63 -2.26 48.36
CA VAL A 803 -16.30 -3.08 47.32
C VAL A 803 -17.70 -2.56 47.01
N ASP A 804 -18.32 -1.96 48.01
CA ASP A 804 -19.73 -1.61 48.16
C ASP A 804 -19.93 -0.10 48.38
N ILE A 805 -21.20 0.34 48.38
CA ILE A 805 -21.59 1.66 48.86
C ILE A 805 -22.61 1.53 49.98
N THR A 806 -22.56 2.44 50.94
CA THR A 806 -23.60 2.51 51.97
C THR A 806 -24.92 3.02 51.38
N VAL A 807 -26.02 2.72 52.06
CA VAL A 807 -27.37 3.17 51.71
C VAL A 807 -27.46 4.71 51.61
N GLU A 808 -26.77 5.42 52.49
CA GLU A 808 -26.69 6.89 52.50
C GLU A 808 -25.96 7.41 51.26
N GLN A 809 -24.88 6.73 50.84
CA GLN A 809 -24.15 7.09 49.64
C GLN A 809 -24.98 6.87 48.37
N LEU A 810 -25.75 5.78 48.28
CA LEU A 810 -26.70 5.56 47.18
C LEU A 810 -27.78 6.64 47.18
N GLY A 811 -28.40 6.91 48.33
CA GLY A 811 -29.38 7.98 48.50
C GLY A 811 -28.85 9.35 48.05
N ALA A 812 -27.62 9.71 48.46
CA ALA A 812 -26.97 10.96 48.06
C ALA A 812 -26.55 11.00 46.58
N LYS A 813 -26.26 9.85 45.95
CA LYS A 813 -26.05 9.74 44.49
C LYS A 813 -27.36 9.96 43.72
N LEU A 814 -28.45 9.32 44.14
CA LEU A 814 -29.78 9.46 43.53
C LEU A 814 -30.39 10.85 43.76
N LYS A 815 -30.19 11.47 44.94
CA LYS A 815 -30.69 12.82 45.27
C LYS A 815 -30.13 13.92 44.37
N ARG A 816 -29.01 13.67 43.67
CA ARG A 816 -28.42 14.55 42.64
C ARG A 816 -29.01 14.37 41.23
N LYS A 817 -29.97 13.46 41.01
CA LYS A 817 -30.68 13.27 39.73
C LYS A 817 -32.02 14.00 39.71
N ASN A 818 -32.60 14.19 38.52
CA ASN A 818 -33.88 14.91 38.37
C ASN A 818 -35.08 14.02 38.73
N ALA A 819 -36.18 14.63 39.17
CA ALA A 819 -37.36 13.89 39.63
C ALA A 819 -38.10 13.13 38.51
N SER A 820 -38.16 13.68 37.29
CA SER A 820 -38.77 13.01 36.12
C SER A 820 -38.07 11.68 35.79
N PRO A 821 -36.74 11.63 35.63
CA PRO A 821 -35.99 10.38 35.51
C PRO A 821 -36.21 9.37 36.66
N LEU A 822 -36.15 9.81 37.92
CA LEU A 822 -36.40 8.91 39.07
C LEU A 822 -37.81 8.30 39.02
N LYS A 823 -38.82 9.13 38.70
CA LYS A 823 -40.22 8.70 38.57
C LYS A 823 -40.46 7.77 37.38
N PHE A 824 -39.72 7.94 36.28
CA PHE A 824 -39.73 7.00 35.15
C PHE A 824 -39.20 5.62 35.60
N VAL A 825 -38.04 5.57 36.25
CA VAL A 825 -37.43 4.31 36.70
C VAL A 825 -38.31 3.58 37.73
N CYS A 826 -38.89 4.31 38.69
CA CYS A 826 -39.85 3.72 39.64
C CYS A 826 -41.07 3.08 38.94
N ARG A 827 -41.52 3.65 37.82
CA ARG A 827 -42.67 3.16 37.05
C ARG A 827 -42.30 2.00 36.13
N THR A 828 -41.11 1.99 35.52
CA THR A 828 -40.62 0.81 34.78
C THR A 828 -40.37 -0.40 35.68
N LEU A 829 -40.02 -0.16 36.95
CA LEU A 829 -39.90 -1.19 37.99
C LEU A 829 -41.24 -1.55 38.68
N ASN A 830 -42.36 -0.96 38.24
CA ASN A 830 -43.71 -1.15 38.80
C ASN A 830 -43.80 -0.98 40.34
N LEU A 831 -43.05 -0.02 40.90
CA LEU A 831 -43.00 0.19 42.36
C LEU A 831 -44.32 0.79 42.90
N PRO A 832 -44.73 0.41 44.13
CA PRO A 832 -46.04 0.76 44.67
C PRO A 832 -46.17 2.27 44.96
N ARG A 833 -47.39 2.81 44.78
CA ARG A 833 -47.68 4.23 45.05
C ARG A 833 -47.73 4.60 46.55
N THR A 834 -47.71 3.61 47.44
CA THR A 834 -47.59 3.81 48.88
C THR A 834 -46.56 2.86 49.47
N TYR A 835 -45.78 3.33 50.44
CA TYR A 835 -44.78 2.52 51.13
C TYR A 835 -44.75 2.85 52.63
N ARG A 836 -43.98 2.10 53.43
CA ARG A 836 -44.02 2.17 54.89
C ARG A 836 -42.83 2.95 55.44
N LYS A 837 -43.01 4.25 55.71
CA LYS A 837 -41.96 5.16 56.22
C LYS A 837 -42.03 5.29 57.75
N LYS A 838 -40.88 5.39 58.42
CA LYS A 838 -40.80 5.60 59.88
C LYS A 838 -40.84 7.11 60.19
N VAL A 839 -42.00 7.61 60.61
CA VAL A 839 -42.25 9.05 60.85
C VAL A 839 -42.39 9.30 62.34
N LYS A 840 -41.51 10.15 62.92
CA LYS A 840 -41.43 10.39 64.37
C LYS A 840 -41.43 9.08 65.18
N GLY A 841 -40.55 8.15 64.82
CA GLY A 841 -40.38 6.85 65.49
C GLY A 841 -41.40 5.76 65.12
N SER A 842 -42.59 6.11 64.61
CA SER A 842 -43.67 5.16 64.30
C SER A 842 -43.79 4.86 62.79
N TRP A 843 -44.05 3.61 62.43
CA TRP A 843 -44.22 3.18 61.04
C TRP A 843 -45.59 3.59 60.51
N LYS A 844 -45.64 4.38 59.44
CA LYS A 844 -46.87 4.80 58.76
C LYS A 844 -46.81 4.47 57.28
N GLN A 845 -47.97 4.18 56.68
CA GLN A 845 -48.12 4.10 55.23
C GLN A 845 -48.20 5.53 54.67
N VAL A 846 -47.39 5.82 53.65
CA VAL A 846 -47.24 7.17 53.07
C VAL A 846 -47.38 7.06 51.55
N GLU A 847 -48.11 8.01 50.95
CA GLU A 847 -48.24 8.11 49.48
C GLU A 847 -47.03 8.82 48.87
N VAL A 848 -46.51 8.24 47.80
CA VAL A 848 -45.26 8.64 47.13
C VAL A 848 -45.47 9.96 46.38
N SER A 849 -45.06 11.05 47.01
CA SER A 849 -45.34 12.41 46.55
C SER A 849 -44.09 13.28 46.44
N ALA A 850 -43.11 13.10 47.33
CA ALA A 850 -41.85 13.82 47.30
C ALA A 850 -40.77 13.08 46.48
N LYS A 851 -39.73 13.83 46.07
CA LYS A 851 -38.54 13.28 45.41
C LYS A 851 -37.82 12.24 46.29
N ASP A 852 -37.77 12.49 47.59
CA ASP A 852 -37.10 11.59 48.54
C ASP A 852 -37.86 10.26 48.71
N ASP A 853 -39.19 10.24 48.57
CA ASP A 853 -39.98 9.01 48.62
C ASP A 853 -39.70 8.08 47.42
N LEU A 854 -39.40 8.66 46.25
CA LEU A 854 -38.92 7.92 45.08
C LEU A 854 -37.51 7.34 45.29
N ILE A 855 -36.67 8.01 46.09
CA ILE A 855 -35.32 7.54 46.40
C ILE A 855 -35.39 6.40 47.41
N ASP A 856 -36.17 6.56 48.47
CA ASP A 856 -36.40 5.50 49.47
C ASP A 856 -36.93 4.21 48.81
N LEU A 857 -37.91 4.33 47.89
CA LEU A 857 -38.44 3.19 47.13
C LEU A 857 -37.39 2.48 46.26
N LEU A 858 -36.53 3.24 45.58
CA LEU A 858 -35.48 2.67 44.74
C LEU A 858 -34.39 1.99 45.57
N VAL A 859 -34.05 2.55 46.73
CA VAL A 859 -33.16 1.93 47.73
C VAL A 859 -33.79 0.65 48.30
N GLU A 860 -35.07 0.67 48.68
CA GLU A 860 -35.80 -0.50 49.18
C GLU A 860 -35.93 -1.60 48.11
N TRP A 861 -35.95 -1.23 46.83
CA TRP A 861 -35.91 -2.17 45.70
C TRP A 861 -34.51 -2.80 45.54
N CYS A 862 -33.44 -2.00 45.57
CA CYS A 862 -32.05 -2.50 45.50
C CYS A 862 -31.76 -3.51 46.63
N LEU A 863 -32.16 -3.18 47.86
CA LEU A 863 -32.00 -4.06 49.04
C LEU A 863 -32.80 -5.38 48.96
N LYS A 864 -33.63 -5.58 47.92
CA LYS A 864 -34.39 -6.80 47.66
C LYS A 864 -33.94 -7.54 46.40
N GLN A 865 -32.97 -7.01 45.65
CA GLN A 865 -32.41 -7.75 44.52
C GLN A 865 -31.44 -8.82 45.06
N PRO A 866 -31.34 -9.98 44.39
CA PRO A 866 -30.31 -10.95 44.74
C PRO A 866 -28.94 -10.32 44.49
N MET A 867 -28.14 -10.17 45.54
CA MET A 867 -26.70 -10.07 45.38
C MET A 867 -26.25 -11.35 44.67
N THR A 868 -25.54 -11.23 43.55
CA THR A 868 -24.86 -12.41 42.99
C THR A 868 -23.89 -12.94 44.05
N SER A 869 -23.68 -14.26 44.13
CA SER A 869 -22.82 -14.87 45.16
C SER A 869 -21.44 -14.20 45.18
N GLY A 870 -20.85 -14.12 46.37
CA GLY A 870 -19.69 -13.25 46.69
C GLY A 870 -18.36 -13.57 45.96
N GLU A 871 -18.42 -14.37 44.91
CA GLU A 871 -17.31 -14.89 44.10
C GLU A 871 -17.09 -14.04 42.82
N ILE A 872 -17.97 -13.10 42.49
CA ILE A 872 -17.64 -12.02 41.53
C ILE A 872 -16.70 -11.02 42.21
N HIS A 873 -15.50 -11.51 42.53
CA HIS A 873 -14.43 -10.74 43.13
C HIS A 873 -14.03 -9.61 42.17
N ASN A 874 -14.11 -8.38 42.66
CA ASN A 874 -13.72 -7.16 41.93
C ASN A 874 -12.18 -7.00 41.89
N VAL A 875 -11.50 -8.10 41.58
CA VAL A 875 -10.03 -8.24 41.49
C VAL A 875 -9.59 -7.73 40.14
N ARG A 876 -8.67 -6.76 40.19
CA ARG A 876 -7.91 -6.32 39.02
C ARG A 876 -6.96 -7.45 38.64
N SER A 877 -6.99 -7.90 37.37
CA SER A 877 -6.08 -8.92 36.88
C SER A 877 -4.60 -8.54 37.06
N VAL A 878 -4.28 -7.24 36.99
CA VAL A 878 -2.92 -6.71 37.05
C VAL A 878 -2.85 -5.65 38.14
N ASP A 879 -1.92 -5.80 39.08
CA ASP A 879 -1.61 -4.84 40.13
C ASP A 879 -0.23 -4.17 39.88
N LYS A 880 0.32 -3.46 40.88
CA LYS A 880 1.66 -2.86 40.77
C LYS A 880 2.77 -3.93 40.76
N ALA A 881 2.69 -4.95 41.61
CA ALA A 881 3.69 -6.02 41.67
C ALA A 881 3.74 -6.82 40.36
N THR A 882 2.59 -7.11 39.76
CA THR A 882 2.47 -7.71 38.42
C THR A 882 3.21 -6.87 37.35
N ILE A 883 3.06 -5.54 37.37
CA ILE A 883 3.76 -4.66 36.42
C ILE A 883 5.28 -4.67 36.67
N GLU A 884 5.71 -4.66 37.93
CA GLU A 884 7.14 -4.72 38.28
C GLU A 884 7.77 -6.09 37.91
N HIS A 885 7.02 -7.19 38.02
CA HIS A 885 7.42 -8.51 37.50
C HIS A 885 7.55 -8.53 35.98
N ILE A 886 6.56 -8.01 35.24
CA ILE A 886 6.64 -7.86 33.78
C ILE A 886 7.87 -7.05 33.36
N GLN A 887 8.19 -5.97 34.08
CA GLN A 887 9.39 -5.15 33.81
C GLN A 887 10.70 -5.90 34.10
N ALA A 888 10.76 -6.71 35.15
CA ALA A 888 11.90 -7.58 35.44
C ALA A 888 12.09 -8.63 34.33
N VAL A 889 11.03 -9.33 33.94
CA VAL A 889 11.02 -10.31 32.83
C VAL A 889 11.53 -9.69 31.52
N ILE A 890 11.04 -8.49 31.16
CA ILE A 890 11.50 -7.78 29.96
C ILE A 890 13.00 -7.44 30.03
N LYS A 891 13.50 -7.06 31.20
CA LYS A 891 14.90 -6.65 31.41
C LYS A 891 15.87 -7.83 31.43
N ASP A 892 15.46 -8.97 31.98
CA ASP A 892 16.34 -10.07 32.34
C ASP A 892 16.20 -11.32 31.43
N THR A 893 15.21 -11.36 30.53
CA THR A 893 15.13 -12.38 29.46
C THR A 893 16.22 -12.17 28.40
N ALA A 894 17.04 -13.18 28.16
CA ALA A 894 18.05 -13.18 27.10
C ALA A 894 17.42 -13.47 25.73
N THR A 895 17.57 -12.54 24.77
CA THR A 895 17.06 -12.67 23.38
C THR A 895 18.15 -12.40 22.33
N PRO A 896 18.11 -13.01 21.14
CA PRO A 896 19.03 -12.72 20.04
C PRO A 896 19.04 -11.26 19.59
N SER A 897 20.18 -10.79 19.07
CA SER A 897 20.39 -9.40 18.61
C SER A 897 19.64 -9.00 17.32
N TRP A 898 18.74 -9.86 16.86
CA TRP A 898 17.79 -9.63 15.76
C TRP A 898 16.33 -9.49 16.24
N ILE A 899 16.03 -9.79 17.52
CA ILE A 899 14.78 -9.39 18.17
C ILE A 899 14.84 -7.89 18.48
N ASN A 900 13.74 -7.18 18.26
CA ASN A 900 13.67 -5.75 18.57
C ASN A 900 13.38 -5.53 20.06
N SER A 901 14.10 -4.59 20.67
CA SER A 901 13.96 -4.24 22.09
C SER A 901 12.61 -3.59 22.38
N VAL A 902 11.87 -4.12 23.36
CA VAL A 902 10.68 -3.48 23.93
C VAL A 902 11.06 -2.59 25.14
N PRO A 903 10.26 -1.59 25.54
CA PRO A 903 10.62 -0.73 26.66
C PRO A 903 10.65 -1.48 28.01
N ALA A 904 11.80 -1.48 28.68
CA ALA A 904 11.97 -2.13 30.00
C ALA A 904 11.10 -1.52 31.12
N ASN A 905 10.57 -0.32 30.92
CA ASN A 905 9.60 0.34 31.80
C ASN A 905 8.15 0.23 31.29
N TYR A 906 7.82 -0.84 30.56
CA TYR A 906 6.49 -1.09 30.01
C TYR A 906 5.37 -0.96 31.08
N GLY A 907 4.22 -0.39 30.69
CA GLY A 907 3.15 -0.01 31.61
C GLY A 907 3.36 1.36 32.30
N ALA A 908 4.55 1.98 32.23
CA ALA A 908 4.76 3.36 32.66
C ALA A 908 4.51 4.37 31.54
N ALA A 909 3.96 5.54 31.87
CA ALA A 909 3.71 6.62 30.90
C ALA A 909 4.99 7.18 30.24
N SER A 910 6.16 6.93 30.83
CA SER A 910 7.48 7.27 30.29
C SER A 910 8.02 6.26 29.26
N ALA A 911 7.35 5.11 29.04
CA ALA A 911 7.72 4.15 28.00
C ALA A 911 7.39 4.66 26.58
N GLY A 912 6.49 5.63 26.46
CA GLY A 912 5.97 6.12 25.18
C GLY A 912 4.90 5.22 24.57
N THR A 913 4.64 5.39 23.27
CA THR A 913 3.69 4.57 22.52
C THR A 913 4.39 3.30 22.01
N ILE A 914 3.86 2.15 22.40
CA ILE A 914 4.29 0.83 21.93
C ILE A 914 3.80 0.62 20.48
N LYS A 915 4.71 0.25 19.57
CA LYS A 915 4.45 0.01 18.14
C LYS A 915 4.00 -1.44 17.88
N ALA A 916 3.39 -1.71 16.73
CA ALA A 916 2.98 -3.05 16.31
C ALA A 916 4.02 -4.17 16.52
N ASP A 917 5.30 -3.98 16.16
CA ASP A 917 6.33 -5.03 16.35
C ASP A 917 6.75 -5.21 17.82
N GLU A 918 6.65 -4.15 18.62
CA GLU A 918 6.85 -4.19 20.07
C GLU A 918 5.67 -4.93 20.73
N TRP A 919 4.43 -4.72 20.25
CA TRP A 919 3.25 -5.52 20.64
C TRP A 919 3.41 -6.99 20.27
N ARG A 920 3.88 -7.30 19.05
CA ARG A 920 4.20 -8.68 18.62
C ARG A 920 5.17 -9.31 19.62
N THR A 921 6.32 -8.68 19.84
CA THR A 921 7.39 -9.20 20.71
C THR A 921 6.93 -9.34 22.17
N LEU A 922 6.13 -8.41 22.69
CA LEU A 922 5.48 -8.55 24.01
C LEU A 922 4.56 -9.78 24.07
N SER A 923 3.70 -9.98 23.07
CA SER A 923 2.70 -11.06 23.06
C SER A 923 3.24 -12.46 22.75
N ILE A 924 4.38 -12.58 22.06
CA ILE A 924 4.98 -13.90 21.70
C ILE A 924 6.22 -14.27 22.53
N ILE A 925 6.71 -13.37 23.39
CA ILE A 925 7.83 -13.63 24.31
C ILE A 925 7.46 -13.19 25.74
N TYR A 926 7.53 -11.88 26.01
CA TYR A 926 7.67 -11.39 27.38
C TYR A 926 6.42 -11.51 28.26
N LEU A 927 5.22 -11.24 27.72
CA LEU A 927 3.97 -11.34 28.49
C LEU A 927 3.57 -12.80 28.77
N PRO A 928 3.67 -13.75 27.83
CA PRO A 928 3.57 -15.18 28.15
C PRO A 928 4.51 -15.60 29.29
N ILE A 929 5.81 -15.25 29.23
CA ILE A 929 6.76 -15.56 30.32
C ILE A 929 6.28 -14.97 31.65
N ALA A 930 5.98 -13.67 31.68
CA ALA A 930 5.66 -12.95 32.91
C ALA A 930 4.34 -13.41 33.56
N LEU A 931 3.32 -13.73 32.75
CA LEU A 931 2.01 -14.11 33.28
C LEU A 931 1.98 -15.61 33.65
N VAL A 932 2.63 -16.49 32.89
CA VAL A 932 2.70 -17.92 33.24
C VAL A 932 3.57 -18.14 34.49
N THR A 933 4.68 -17.43 34.65
CA THR A 933 5.50 -17.50 35.89
C THR A 933 4.82 -16.91 37.13
N LEU A 934 3.81 -16.05 36.97
CA LEU A 934 3.14 -15.37 38.08
C LEU A 934 1.80 -16.02 38.48
N TRP A 935 1.11 -16.64 37.52
CA TRP A 935 -0.26 -17.18 37.69
C TRP A 935 -0.39 -18.67 37.31
N GLY A 936 0.62 -19.26 36.68
CA GLY A 936 0.63 -20.64 36.19
C GLY A 936 1.57 -21.59 36.94
N ASP A 937 2.38 -21.08 37.87
CA ASP A 937 3.37 -21.83 38.66
C ASP A 937 3.21 -21.53 40.17
N ASP A 938 3.37 -22.56 41.01
CA ASP A 938 3.38 -22.46 42.48
C ASP A 938 4.64 -23.13 43.04
N ASP A 939 5.79 -22.44 42.93
CA ASP A 939 7.14 -22.98 43.12
C ASP A 939 7.34 -24.33 42.42
N GLY A 940 7.14 -24.36 41.11
CA GLY A 940 7.27 -25.58 40.30
C GLY A 940 6.22 -26.66 40.60
N HIS A 941 5.06 -26.28 41.13
CA HIS A 941 3.85 -27.10 41.18
C HIS A 941 2.74 -26.44 40.35
N SER A 942 1.69 -27.20 40.03
CA SER A 942 0.50 -26.66 39.36
C SER A 942 -0.34 -25.86 40.38
N PRO A 943 -0.78 -24.63 40.05
CA PRO A 943 -1.64 -23.83 40.92
C PRO A 943 -3.02 -24.46 41.10
N ALA A 944 -3.75 -24.02 42.14
CA ALA A 944 -5.07 -24.55 42.46
C ALA A 944 -6.06 -24.43 41.28
N GLU A 945 -6.73 -25.54 40.95
CA GLU A 945 -7.78 -25.59 39.92
C GLU A 945 -8.90 -24.59 40.21
N GLY A 946 -9.40 -23.92 39.17
CA GLY A 946 -10.44 -22.91 39.29
C GLY A 946 -9.98 -21.59 39.94
N SER A 947 -8.68 -21.42 40.23
CA SER A 947 -8.17 -20.14 40.73
C SER A 947 -8.35 -19.01 39.71
N ARG A 948 -8.73 -17.82 40.19
CA ARG A 948 -9.08 -16.67 39.37
C ARG A 948 -7.92 -16.17 38.49
N SER A 949 -6.69 -16.31 38.97
CA SER A 949 -5.47 -15.95 38.22
C SER A 949 -5.24 -16.90 37.05
N LEU A 950 -5.51 -18.20 37.22
CA LEU A 950 -5.40 -19.21 36.17
C LEU A 950 -6.48 -19.02 35.09
N GLU A 951 -7.73 -18.72 35.46
CA GLU A 951 -8.80 -18.39 34.50
C GLU A 951 -8.42 -17.20 33.60
N VAL A 952 -7.83 -16.14 34.19
CA VAL A 952 -7.34 -14.96 33.47
C VAL A 952 -6.09 -15.29 32.63
N LEU A 953 -5.23 -16.18 33.11
CA LEU A 953 -4.05 -16.66 32.38
C LEU A 953 -4.47 -17.43 31.13
N ASP A 954 -5.33 -18.44 31.26
CA ASP A 954 -5.83 -19.27 30.17
C ASP A 954 -6.54 -18.43 29.10
N HIS A 955 -7.40 -17.49 29.53
CA HIS A 955 -8.05 -16.53 28.64
C HIS A 955 -7.06 -15.67 27.86
N THR A 956 -5.99 -15.22 28.52
CA THR A 956 -4.92 -14.42 27.90
C THR A 956 -4.05 -15.25 26.97
N MET A 957 -3.70 -16.48 27.37
CA MET A 957 -2.90 -17.42 26.59
C MET A 957 -3.68 -17.98 25.39
N ALA A 958 -5.02 -17.97 25.39
CA ALA A 958 -5.81 -18.21 24.19
C ALA A 958 -5.53 -17.14 23.11
N LEU A 959 -5.53 -15.85 23.48
CA LEU A 959 -5.15 -14.79 22.54
C LEU A 959 -3.68 -14.90 22.12
N PHE A 960 -2.74 -15.08 23.06
CA PHE A 960 -1.31 -15.12 22.73
C PHE A 960 -0.93 -16.33 21.88
N GLN A 961 -1.51 -17.52 22.09
CA GLN A 961 -1.36 -18.65 21.18
C GLN A 961 -1.91 -18.33 19.77
N ALA A 962 -3.06 -17.67 19.67
CA ALA A 962 -3.58 -17.23 18.37
C ALA A 962 -2.64 -16.22 17.67
N VAL A 963 -2.03 -15.28 18.39
CA VAL A 963 -1.02 -14.36 17.84
C VAL A 963 0.23 -15.14 17.37
N THR A 964 0.71 -16.07 18.18
CA THR A 964 1.86 -16.91 17.85
C THR A 964 1.63 -17.79 16.63
N ILE A 965 0.41 -18.32 16.42
CA ILE A 965 0.07 -19.07 15.20
C ILE A 965 0.01 -18.14 13.97
N VAL A 966 -0.71 -17.01 14.05
CA VAL A 966 -0.89 -16.14 12.87
C VAL A 966 0.42 -15.48 12.43
N CYS A 967 1.38 -15.30 13.35
CA CYS A 967 2.72 -14.80 13.06
C CYS A 967 3.75 -15.89 12.67
N ARG A 968 3.34 -17.11 12.29
CA ARG A 968 4.27 -18.11 11.71
C ARG A 968 4.61 -17.80 10.25
N TYR A 969 5.82 -18.21 9.83
CA TYR A 969 6.29 -18.14 8.43
C TYR A 969 5.69 -19.23 7.52
N THR A 970 5.03 -20.22 8.12
CA THR A 970 4.37 -21.32 7.44
C THR A 970 2.95 -21.51 7.97
N MET A 971 2.06 -22.04 7.13
CA MET A 971 0.63 -22.16 7.46
C MET A 971 -0.01 -23.44 6.89
N ASN A 972 -0.90 -24.08 7.65
CA ASN A 972 -1.76 -25.16 7.16
C ASN A 972 -3.20 -25.07 7.72
N LEU A 973 -4.11 -25.92 7.23
CA LEU A 973 -5.53 -25.91 7.62
C LEU A 973 -5.74 -26.16 9.12
N GLY A 974 -4.91 -27.01 9.74
CA GLY A 974 -4.93 -27.27 11.18
C GLY A 974 -4.62 -25.99 11.96
N GLN A 975 -3.49 -25.36 11.67
CA GLN A 975 -3.05 -24.10 12.29
C GLN A 975 -4.10 -22.98 12.14
N ALA A 976 -4.65 -22.78 10.94
CA ALA A 976 -5.72 -21.81 10.71
C ALA A 976 -6.98 -22.13 11.56
N THR A 977 -7.36 -23.41 11.65
CA THR A 977 -8.51 -23.85 12.46
C THR A 977 -8.27 -23.61 13.95
N THR A 978 -7.08 -23.94 14.46
CA THR A 978 -6.68 -23.68 15.84
C THR A 978 -6.67 -22.20 16.16
N TYR A 979 -6.10 -21.35 15.29
CA TYR A 979 -6.15 -19.89 15.39
C TYR A 979 -7.58 -19.37 15.62
N ARG A 980 -8.53 -19.80 14.78
CA ARG A 980 -9.94 -19.35 14.87
C ARG A 980 -10.66 -19.91 16.11
N THR A 981 -10.30 -21.10 16.57
CA THR A 981 -10.84 -21.71 17.81
C THR A 981 -10.33 -20.98 19.06
N LEU A 982 -9.04 -20.66 19.12
CA LEU A 982 -8.44 -19.87 20.21
C LEU A 982 -9.00 -18.45 20.24
N LEU A 983 -9.15 -17.81 19.08
CA LEU A 983 -9.80 -16.50 18.97
C LEU A 983 -11.26 -16.55 19.47
N LYS A 984 -12.02 -17.62 19.14
CA LYS A 984 -13.37 -17.82 19.68
C LYS A 984 -13.37 -17.93 21.20
N HIS A 985 -12.49 -18.74 21.78
CA HIS A 985 -12.38 -18.88 23.23
C HIS A 985 -12.11 -17.54 23.92
N TRP A 986 -11.17 -16.74 23.39
CA TRP A 986 -10.91 -15.39 23.89
C TRP A 986 -12.13 -14.46 23.78
N VAL A 987 -12.81 -14.41 22.62
CA VAL A 987 -13.96 -13.50 22.45
C VAL A 987 -15.15 -13.90 23.32
N ASP A 988 -15.46 -15.20 23.44
CA ASP A 988 -16.53 -15.70 24.30
C ASP A 988 -16.24 -15.35 25.78
N GLY A 989 -14.98 -15.55 26.22
CA GLY A 989 -14.56 -15.30 27.59
C GLY A 989 -14.47 -13.82 27.99
N LEU A 990 -14.49 -12.86 27.05
CA LEU A 990 -14.31 -11.43 27.38
C LEU A 990 -15.31 -10.93 28.44
N TYR A 991 -16.56 -11.39 28.42
CA TYR A 991 -17.62 -10.89 29.32
C TYR A 991 -17.82 -11.70 30.61
N SER A 992 -17.30 -12.94 30.68
CA SER A 992 -17.25 -13.73 31.92
C SER A 992 -15.94 -13.46 32.67
N VAL A 993 -14.80 -13.66 32.01
CA VAL A 993 -13.47 -13.50 32.61
C VAL A 993 -13.17 -12.03 32.91
N HIS A 994 -13.67 -11.08 32.11
CA HIS A 994 -13.43 -9.65 32.30
C HIS A 994 -14.72 -8.79 32.25
N PRO A 995 -15.60 -8.85 33.27
CA PRO A 995 -16.93 -8.23 33.25
C PRO A 995 -16.97 -6.73 32.99
N HIS A 996 -15.91 -5.98 33.31
CA HIS A 996 -15.81 -4.54 33.01
C HIS A 996 -15.87 -4.25 31.50
N THR A 997 -15.39 -5.19 30.67
CA THR A 997 -15.37 -5.04 29.20
C THR A 997 -16.75 -4.97 28.57
N LYS A 998 -17.82 -5.39 29.27
CA LYS A 998 -19.22 -5.18 28.87
C LYS A 998 -19.54 -3.70 28.60
N ASN A 999 -18.82 -2.77 29.24
CA ASN A 999 -18.97 -1.32 29.08
C ASN A 999 -18.05 -0.71 28.01
N HIS A 1000 -17.19 -1.48 27.35
CA HIS A 1000 -16.29 -0.96 26.31
C HIS A 1000 -17.02 -0.78 24.96
N HIS A 1001 -16.57 0.19 24.17
CA HIS A 1001 -16.97 0.29 22.77
C HIS A 1001 -16.49 -0.97 22.02
N LYS A 1002 -17.40 -1.63 21.31
CA LYS A 1002 -17.07 -2.82 20.49
C LYS A 1002 -16.04 -2.45 19.43
N ARG A 1003 -15.00 -3.29 19.30
CA ARG A 1003 -13.88 -3.12 18.36
C ARG A 1003 -14.14 -3.91 17.06
N PRO A 1004 -14.20 -3.26 15.88
CA PRO A 1004 -14.37 -3.98 14.61
C PRO A 1004 -13.27 -5.01 14.35
N ASN A 1005 -12.06 -4.77 14.87
CA ASN A 1005 -10.91 -5.67 14.85
C ASN A 1005 -11.24 -7.08 15.37
N VAL A 1006 -12.16 -7.21 16.34
CA VAL A 1006 -12.57 -8.51 16.92
C VAL A 1006 -13.31 -9.35 15.88
N HIS A 1007 -14.25 -8.76 15.14
CA HIS A 1007 -14.91 -9.44 14.03
C HIS A 1007 -13.96 -9.69 12.86
N ALA A 1008 -13.18 -8.67 12.49
CA ALA A 1008 -12.24 -8.71 11.39
C ALA A 1008 -11.19 -9.83 11.54
N ALA A 1009 -10.74 -10.10 12.78
CA ALA A 1009 -9.79 -11.18 13.06
C ALA A 1009 -10.36 -12.60 12.77
N PHE A 1010 -11.67 -12.83 12.88
CA PHE A 1010 -12.23 -14.14 12.47
C PHE A 1010 -12.06 -14.38 10.96
N HIS A 1011 -12.13 -13.33 10.15
CA HIS A 1011 -11.94 -13.40 8.70
C HIS A 1011 -10.47 -13.50 8.28
N LEU A 1012 -9.50 -13.30 9.18
CA LEU A 1012 -8.10 -13.67 8.89
C LEU A 1012 -7.99 -15.15 8.52
N TYR A 1013 -8.81 -16.04 9.12
CA TYR A 1013 -8.90 -17.45 8.72
C TYR A 1013 -9.09 -17.62 7.21
N ASP A 1014 -10.02 -16.86 6.62
CA ASP A 1014 -10.39 -16.99 5.21
C ASP A 1014 -9.24 -16.54 4.30
N PHE A 1015 -8.60 -15.41 4.62
CA PHE A 1015 -7.44 -14.89 3.90
C PHE A 1015 -6.19 -15.76 4.05
N ILE A 1016 -6.00 -16.36 5.23
CA ILE A 1016 -4.88 -17.26 5.55
C ILE A 1016 -4.97 -18.58 4.75
N LEU A 1017 -6.19 -19.09 4.50
CA LEU A 1017 -6.38 -20.21 3.56
C LEU A 1017 -6.22 -19.78 2.09
N ALA A 1018 -6.74 -18.61 1.72
CA ALA A 1018 -6.67 -18.09 0.36
C ALA A 1018 -5.22 -17.81 -0.10
N PHE A 1019 -4.39 -17.23 0.77
CA PHE A 1019 -3.07 -16.67 0.43
C PHE A 1019 -1.90 -17.17 1.29
N GLY A 1020 -2.13 -18.05 2.27
CA GLY A 1020 -1.07 -18.55 3.15
C GLY A 1020 -0.68 -17.57 4.27
N PRO A 1021 0.54 -17.69 4.82
CA PRO A 1021 0.95 -16.97 6.04
C PRO A 1021 0.93 -15.45 5.86
N VAL A 1022 0.53 -14.72 6.90
CA VAL A 1022 0.34 -13.25 6.84
C VAL A 1022 1.63 -12.48 6.54
N MET A 1023 2.79 -13.08 6.83
CA MET A 1023 4.12 -12.57 6.48
C MET A 1023 4.22 -12.17 5.01
N SER A 1024 3.57 -12.93 4.12
CA SER A 1024 3.57 -12.68 2.68
C SER A 1024 2.80 -11.42 2.28
N TRP A 1025 1.89 -10.90 3.12
CA TRP A 1025 0.88 -9.90 2.75
C TRP A 1025 0.48 -8.87 3.84
N TRP A 1026 1.24 -8.73 4.92
CA TRP A 1026 1.04 -7.73 5.99
C TRP A 1026 1.62 -6.32 5.70
N CYS A 1027 1.23 -5.30 6.48
CA CYS A 1027 1.62 -3.89 6.27
C CYS A 1027 3.07 -3.50 6.65
N PHE A 1028 3.76 -4.21 7.55
CA PHE A 1028 5.12 -3.85 8.05
C PHE A 1028 6.18 -3.50 6.97
N PRO A 1029 6.22 -4.12 5.77
CA PRO A 1029 7.18 -3.74 4.74
C PRO A 1029 6.87 -2.35 4.15
N PHE A 1030 5.60 -2.00 4.03
CA PHE A 1030 5.15 -0.72 3.49
C PHE A 1030 5.31 0.43 4.50
N GLU A 1031 5.09 0.20 5.79
CA GLU A 1031 5.47 1.18 6.83
C GLU A 1031 6.96 1.51 6.79
N ARG A 1032 7.82 0.51 6.53
CA ARG A 1032 9.27 0.71 6.39
C ARG A 1032 9.64 1.49 5.12
N LEU A 1033 8.82 1.43 4.07
CA LEU A 1033 8.91 2.33 2.91
C LEU A 1033 8.52 3.75 3.31
N ILE A 1034 7.36 3.97 3.94
CA ILE A 1034 6.90 5.29 4.41
C ILE A 1034 7.94 5.96 5.33
N GLY A 1035 8.43 5.24 6.35
CA GLY A 1035 9.51 5.69 7.25
C GLY A 1035 10.90 5.81 6.60
N THR A 1036 10.98 5.59 5.29
CA THR A 1036 12.14 5.91 4.44
C THR A 1036 11.83 7.11 3.52
N LEU A 1037 10.62 7.22 2.96
CA LEU A 1037 10.16 8.39 2.20
C LEU A 1037 10.09 9.67 3.07
N GLN A 1038 9.68 9.55 4.34
CA GLN A 1038 9.74 10.62 5.36
C GLN A 1038 11.16 11.14 5.67
N LYS A 1039 12.20 10.56 5.06
CA LYS A 1039 13.60 10.98 5.22
C LYS A 1039 14.16 11.67 3.98
N THR A 1040 13.38 11.79 2.90
CA THR A 1040 13.79 12.57 1.73
C THR A 1040 13.96 14.04 2.13
N HIS A 1041 15.09 14.63 1.76
CA HIS A 1041 15.27 16.08 1.88
C HIS A 1041 14.39 16.78 0.83
N THR A 1042 13.45 17.61 1.27
CA THR A 1042 12.54 18.37 0.40
C THR A 1042 12.54 19.85 0.77
N ASN A 1043 11.86 20.66 -0.03
CA ASN A 1043 11.63 22.09 0.23
C ASN A 1043 10.43 22.35 1.17
N ASN A 1044 9.74 21.31 1.66
CA ASN A 1044 8.49 21.40 2.43
C ASN A 1044 7.33 22.10 1.68
N HIS A 1045 7.38 22.21 0.34
CA HIS A 1045 6.30 22.76 -0.47
C HIS A 1045 5.31 21.65 -0.88
N VAL A 1046 4.38 21.35 0.03
CA VAL A 1046 3.28 20.38 -0.16
C VAL A 1046 2.31 20.86 -1.26
N GLY A 1047 1.66 19.91 -1.94
CA GLY A 1047 0.70 20.18 -3.03
C GLY A 1047 1.28 19.98 -4.43
N GLY A 1048 2.44 19.32 -4.55
CA GLY A 1048 2.99 18.84 -5.82
C GLY A 1048 4.51 18.74 -5.86
N ASP A 1049 5.23 19.76 -5.40
CA ASP A 1049 6.69 19.84 -5.55
C ASP A 1049 7.44 18.93 -4.55
N LEU A 1050 6.96 18.87 -3.31
CA LEU A 1050 7.44 17.93 -2.28
C LEU A 1050 7.18 16.47 -2.71
N GLU A 1051 5.98 16.19 -3.17
CA GLU A 1051 5.51 14.85 -3.54
C GLU A 1051 6.27 14.33 -4.77
N LYS A 1052 6.48 15.19 -5.78
CA LYS A 1052 7.40 14.96 -6.90
C LYS A 1052 8.82 14.67 -6.43
N THR A 1053 9.35 15.45 -5.47
CA THR A 1053 10.72 15.29 -4.96
C THR A 1053 10.90 13.95 -4.26
N ILE A 1054 9.91 13.50 -3.49
CA ILE A 1054 9.88 12.18 -2.85
C ILE A 1054 9.90 11.06 -3.91
N LEU A 1055 9.00 11.12 -4.89
CA LEU A 1055 8.92 10.11 -5.96
C LEU A 1055 10.21 10.04 -6.78
N GLN A 1056 10.73 11.19 -7.26
CA GLN A 1056 11.95 11.21 -8.07
C GLN A 1056 13.19 10.76 -7.29
N SER A 1057 13.29 11.09 -6.00
CA SER A 1057 14.39 10.62 -5.14
C SER A 1057 14.34 9.10 -4.94
N PHE A 1058 13.14 8.54 -4.75
CA PHE A 1058 12.95 7.09 -4.67
C PHE A 1058 13.33 6.40 -5.99
N LEU A 1059 12.79 6.86 -7.13
CA LEU A 1059 13.06 6.27 -8.45
C LEU A 1059 14.56 6.28 -8.79
N ARG A 1060 15.25 7.41 -8.54
CA ARG A 1060 16.71 7.50 -8.68
C ARG A 1060 17.45 6.51 -7.79
N GLY A 1061 17.03 6.37 -6.53
CA GLY A 1061 17.61 5.41 -5.58
C GLY A 1061 17.36 3.94 -5.93
N ALA A 1062 16.21 3.62 -6.52
CA ALA A 1062 15.85 2.30 -7.01
C ALA A 1062 16.64 1.94 -8.27
N ASN A 1063 16.61 2.82 -9.28
CA ASN A 1063 17.31 2.64 -10.55
C ASN A 1063 18.82 2.55 -10.37
N LEU A 1064 19.42 3.39 -9.51
CA LEU A 1064 20.86 3.33 -9.22
C LEU A 1064 21.26 1.96 -8.65
N ARG A 1065 20.49 1.40 -7.71
CA ARG A 1065 20.75 0.04 -7.18
C ARG A 1065 20.62 -1.03 -8.25
N HIS A 1066 19.60 -0.93 -9.10
CA HIS A 1066 19.44 -1.83 -10.25
C HIS A 1066 20.67 -1.78 -11.19
N HIS A 1067 21.20 -0.59 -11.51
CA HIS A 1067 22.44 -0.47 -12.30
C HIS A 1067 23.67 -1.05 -11.59
N LEU A 1068 23.82 -0.82 -10.27
CA LEU A 1068 24.94 -1.35 -9.48
C LEU A 1068 24.94 -2.88 -9.32
N ASN A 1069 23.76 -3.51 -9.32
CA ASN A 1069 23.62 -4.96 -9.15
C ASN A 1069 23.88 -5.77 -10.45
N ARG A 1070 23.84 -5.14 -11.63
CA ARG A 1070 23.84 -5.83 -12.92
C ARG A 1070 25.10 -6.65 -13.25
N PRO A 1071 24.98 -7.77 -14.00
CA PRO A 1071 26.12 -8.54 -14.52
C PRO A 1071 27.12 -7.74 -15.37
N ASN A 1072 26.67 -6.72 -16.09
CA ASN A 1072 27.49 -5.87 -16.97
C ASN A 1072 27.85 -4.49 -16.39
N CYS A 1073 27.64 -4.26 -15.09
CA CYS A 1073 28.11 -3.03 -14.42
C CYS A 1073 29.65 -2.92 -14.51
N PRO A 1074 30.22 -1.81 -15.03
CA PRO A 1074 31.66 -1.61 -15.15
C PRO A 1074 32.44 -1.88 -13.85
N GLN A 1075 33.61 -2.51 -13.97
CA GLN A 1075 34.46 -2.92 -12.86
C GLN A 1075 34.78 -1.77 -11.89
N LEU A 1076 35.12 -0.60 -12.45
CA LEU A 1076 35.36 0.64 -11.73
C LEU A 1076 34.17 1.05 -10.85
N ILE A 1077 32.94 0.91 -11.36
CA ILE A 1077 31.70 1.26 -10.65
C ILE A 1077 31.37 0.21 -9.58
N ARG A 1078 31.64 -1.07 -9.84
CA ARG A 1078 31.47 -2.16 -8.86
C ARG A 1078 32.33 -2.00 -7.61
N GLN A 1079 33.54 -1.44 -7.74
CA GLN A 1079 34.37 -1.11 -6.57
C GLN A 1079 33.65 -0.11 -5.64
N PHE A 1080 32.96 0.89 -6.21
CA PHE A 1080 32.12 1.82 -5.44
C PHE A 1080 30.84 1.19 -4.89
N LYS A 1081 30.34 0.06 -5.41
CA LYS A 1081 29.21 -0.66 -4.81
C LYS A 1081 29.51 -1.04 -3.36
N ILE A 1082 30.73 -1.48 -3.05
CA ILE A 1082 31.14 -1.84 -1.68
C ILE A 1082 31.07 -0.61 -0.75
N LEU A 1083 31.44 0.58 -1.25
CA LEU A 1083 31.33 1.83 -0.50
C LEU A 1083 29.86 2.30 -0.38
N PHE A 1084 29.05 2.12 -1.42
CA PHE A 1084 27.61 2.40 -1.43
C PHE A 1084 26.87 1.54 -0.41
N ASP A 1085 27.10 0.23 -0.42
CA ASP A 1085 26.50 -0.75 0.50
C ASP A 1085 26.95 -0.49 1.95
N LYS A 1086 28.18 -0.01 2.18
CA LYS A 1086 28.67 0.40 3.51
C LYS A 1086 28.10 1.74 3.99
N ALA A 1087 27.84 2.69 3.08
CA ALA A 1087 27.30 4.01 3.40
C ALA A 1087 25.76 4.01 3.56
N LEU A 1088 25.07 3.20 2.76
CA LEU A 1088 23.64 2.94 2.80
C LEU A 1088 23.36 1.43 2.95
N PRO A 1089 23.70 0.82 4.10
CA PRO A 1089 23.40 -0.60 4.33
C PRO A 1089 21.89 -0.83 4.19
N PRO A 1090 21.43 -1.71 3.29
CA PRO A 1090 20.03 -2.08 3.23
C PRO A 1090 19.68 -2.69 4.59
N LYS A 1091 18.67 -2.15 5.28
CA LYS A 1091 18.40 -2.40 6.72
C LYS A 1091 18.26 -3.88 7.13
N ASN A 1092 18.10 -4.79 6.17
CA ASN A 1092 17.96 -6.23 6.37
C ASN A 1092 19.32 -6.99 6.29
N GLN A 1093 20.41 -6.38 5.79
CA GLN A 1093 21.75 -6.97 5.76
C GLN A 1093 22.71 -6.20 6.68
N ARG A 1094 23.12 -6.84 7.78
CA ARG A 1094 24.31 -6.41 8.55
C ARG A 1094 25.54 -7.11 7.96
N GLU A 1095 26.34 -6.33 7.23
CA GLU A 1095 27.73 -6.60 6.79
C GLU A 1095 28.09 -8.05 6.39
N THR A 1096 27.96 -8.36 5.10
CA THR A 1096 28.45 -9.62 4.50
C THR A 1096 29.62 -9.41 3.54
N THR A 1097 30.80 -9.05 4.06
CA THR A 1097 32.10 -9.37 3.42
C THR A 1097 33.25 -9.21 4.41
N PHE A 1098 33.87 -10.33 4.78
CA PHE A 1098 35.29 -10.38 5.13
C PHE A 1098 35.97 -11.23 4.05
N THR A 1099 37.01 -10.68 3.41
CA THR A 1099 37.82 -11.39 2.42
C THR A 1099 38.62 -12.49 3.11
N ALA A 1100 38.61 -13.69 2.54
CA ALA A 1100 39.40 -14.81 3.05
C ALA A 1100 40.84 -14.73 2.50
N ASP A 1101 41.77 -14.23 3.32
CA ASP A 1101 43.20 -14.46 3.10
C ASP A 1101 43.52 -15.96 3.23
N PRO A 1102 44.47 -16.50 2.45
CA PRO A 1102 44.81 -17.91 2.50
C PRO A 1102 45.43 -18.29 3.86
N PRO A 1103 44.95 -19.36 4.54
CA PRO A 1103 45.28 -19.59 5.94
C PRO A 1103 46.71 -20.13 6.13
N SER A 1104 47.50 -19.41 6.92
CA SER A 1104 48.56 -20.05 7.71
C SER A 1104 47.93 -20.71 8.94
N VAL A 1105 48.37 -21.93 9.29
CA VAL A 1105 47.64 -22.81 10.22
C VAL A 1105 47.76 -22.34 11.67
N ARG A 1106 46.69 -21.70 12.17
CA ARG A 1106 46.40 -21.52 13.61
C ARG A 1106 44.88 -21.61 13.84
N GLN A 1107 44.46 -22.24 14.94
CA GLN A 1107 43.04 -22.27 15.34
C GLN A 1107 42.58 -20.83 15.67
N LEU A 1108 41.69 -20.29 14.85
CA LEU A 1108 41.02 -19.02 15.10
C LEU A 1108 39.73 -19.27 15.89
N SER A 1109 39.64 -18.64 17.07
CA SER A 1109 38.40 -18.56 17.85
C SER A 1109 37.65 -17.29 17.47
N HIS A 1110 36.34 -17.40 17.26
CA HIS A 1110 35.50 -16.31 16.77
C HIS A 1110 34.53 -15.84 17.87
N ALA A 1111 34.35 -14.53 17.97
CA ALA A 1111 33.37 -13.94 18.89
C ALA A 1111 31.93 -14.00 18.31
N TYR A 1112 31.82 -13.88 16.98
CA TYR A 1112 30.61 -13.98 16.17
C TYR A 1112 30.89 -14.81 14.92
N TYR A 1113 29.86 -15.45 14.37
CA TYR A 1113 29.90 -16.06 13.03
C TYR A 1113 28.54 -15.98 12.34
N THR A 1114 28.53 -15.65 11.06
CA THR A 1114 27.29 -15.54 10.26
C THR A 1114 27.17 -16.72 9.31
N TYR A 1115 26.16 -17.56 9.50
CA TYR A 1115 25.82 -18.67 8.62
C TYR A 1115 24.48 -18.41 7.94
N ARG A 1116 24.42 -18.46 6.60
CA ARG A 1116 23.21 -18.19 5.79
C ARG A 1116 22.47 -16.88 6.16
N GLY A 1117 23.22 -15.82 6.49
CA GLY A 1117 22.64 -14.53 6.89
C GLY A 1117 22.12 -14.46 8.34
N VAL A 1118 22.28 -15.52 9.13
CA VAL A 1118 21.99 -15.54 10.58
C VAL A 1118 23.30 -15.46 11.35
N THR A 1119 23.45 -14.43 12.18
CA THR A 1119 24.63 -14.24 13.04
C THR A 1119 24.43 -14.90 14.40
N PHE A 1120 25.39 -15.73 14.77
CA PHE A 1120 25.52 -16.38 16.08
C PHE A 1120 26.71 -15.77 16.84
N SER A 1121 26.73 -15.94 18.16
CA SER A 1121 27.82 -15.50 19.04
C SER A 1121 28.17 -16.57 20.05
N ARG A 1122 29.35 -16.44 20.67
CA ARG A 1122 29.67 -17.19 21.89
C ARG A 1122 29.03 -16.55 23.13
N GLN A 1123 28.75 -17.35 24.15
CA GLN A 1123 28.06 -16.91 25.39
C GLN A 1123 28.79 -15.75 26.09
N SER A 1124 30.13 -15.81 26.16
CA SER A 1124 30.99 -14.76 26.72
C SER A 1124 31.08 -13.48 25.89
N THR A 1125 30.20 -13.31 24.89
CA THR A 1125 30.13 -12.13 24.02
C THR A 1125 28.70 -11.64 23.89
N HIS A 1126 27.72 -12.52 23.70
CA HIS A 1126 26.30 -12.16 23.78
C HIS A 1126 25.44 -13.42 24.04
N LEU A 1127 24.92 -13.60 25.26
CA LEU A 1127 24.16 -14.78 25.69
C LEU A 1127 22.97 -15.09 24.77
N GLY A 1128 22.13 -14.09 24.48
CA GLY A 1128 20.97 -14.29 23.59
C GLY A 1128 21.32 -14.69 22.15
N GLY A 1129 22.57 -14.56 21.72
CA GLY A 1129 23.05 -14.99 20.40
C GLY A 1129 23.86 -16.29 20.43
N SER A 1130 24.11 -16.86 21.61
CA SER A 1130 24.67 -18.20 21.78
C SER A 1130 23.61 -19.26 22.02
N LEU A 1131 22.42 -18.86 22.48
CA LEU A 1131 21.28 -19.73 22.78
C LEU A 1131 20.59 -20.25 21.52
N VAL A 1132 20.64 -21.57 21.30
CA VAL A 1132 20.19 -22.25 20.08
C VAL A 1132 19.59 -23.63 20.33
N ALA A 1133 18.67 -24.05 19.47
CA ALA A 1133 18.18 -25.42 19.39
C ALA A 1133 18.78 -26.13 18.16
N TYR A 1134 19.29 -27.35 18.33
CA TYR A 1134 20.16 -28.02 17.37
C TYR A 1134 20.08 -29.56 17.46
N TYR A 1135 20.50 -30.23 16.39
CA TYR A 1135 20.67 -31.69 16.36
C TYR A 1135 22.13 -32.05 16.70
N PRO A 1136 22.42 -32.74 17.82
CA PRO A 1136 23.81 -33.04 18.23
C PRO A 1136 24.61 -33.86 17.22
N THR A 1137 23.93 -34.69 16.42
CA THR A 1137 24.52 -35.40 15.28
C THR A 1137 23.60 -35.29 14.07
N THR A 1138 24.16 -35.45 12.87
CA THR A 1138 23.42 -35.46 11.60
C THR A 1138 22.45 -36.65 11.42
N LYS A 1139 22.36 -37.54 12.42
CA LYS A 1139 21.39 -38.66 12.49
C LYS A 1139 20.41 -38.52 13.65
N SER A 1140 20.52 -37.49 14.49
CA SER A 1140 19.57 -37.22 15.57
C SER A 1140 18.24 -36.76 15.01
N GLN A 1141 17.14 -37.30 15.52
CA GLN A 1141 15.81 -36.70 15.36
C GLN A 1141 15.40 -35.87 16.59
N ASP A 1142 16.05 -36.10 17.74
CA ASP A 1142 15.86 -35.31 18.94
C ASP A 1142 16.59 -33.97 18.80
N LEU A 1143 15.84 -32.87 18.99
CA LEU A 1143 16.34 -31.51 19.04
C LEU A 1143 16.77 -31.17 20.48
N MET A 1144 18.04 -30.81 20.67
CA MET A 1144 18.58 -30.38 21.97
C MET A 1144 18.67 -28.85 22.02
N VAL A 1145 18.55 -28.27 23.20
CA VAL A 1145 18.80 -26.84 23.44
C VAL A 1145 20.11 -26.65 24.21
N GLY A 1146 20.84 -25.59 23.89
CA GLY A 1146 22.07 -25.24 24.59
C GLY A 1146 22.62 -23.87 24.21
N SER A 1147 23.80 -23.56 24.75
CA SER A 1147 24.50 -22.30 24.52
C SER A 1147 25.88 -22.53 23.92
N ILE A 1148 26.16 -21.86 22.81
CA ILE A 1148 27.47 -21.86 22.12
C ILE A 1148 28.53 -21.26 23.05
N GLN A 1149 29.43 -22.10 23.56
CA GLN A 1149 30.55 -21.67 24.40
C GLN A 1149 31.69 -21.10 23.57
N GLU A 1150 31.98 -21.75 22.43
CA GLU A 1150 33.11 -21.40 21.56
C GLU A 1150 32.75 -21.59 20.09
N ILE A 1151 33.27 -20.72 19.23
CA ILE A 1151 33.22 -20.87 17.77
C ILE A 1151 34.66 -21.02 17.29
N LYS A 1152 34.99 -22.09 16.56
CA LYS A 1152 36.35 -22.44 16.13
C LYS A 1152 36.39 -22.78 14.65
N THR A 1153 37.51 -22.48 13.98
CA THR A 1153 37.82 -23.04 12.67
C THR A 1153 38.81 -24.18 12.81
N GLU A 1154 38.41 -25.38 12.37
CA GLU A 1154 39.22 -26.61 12.41
C GLU A 1154 39.20 -27.26 11.02
N SER A 1155 40.37 -27.59 10.48
CA SER A 1155 40.54 -28.16 9.13
C SER A 1155 39.83 -27.36 8.00
N GLY A 1156 39.66 -26.05 8.17
CA GLY A 1156 38.97 -25.16 7.23
C GLY A 1156 37.44 -25.11 7.36
N GLN A 1157 36.83 -25.89 8.27
CA GLN A 1157 35.41 -25.81 8.59
C GLN A 1157 35.19 -25.06 9.90
N VAL A 1158 34.07 -24.34 10.01
CA VAL A 1158 33.66 -23.68 11.26
C VAL A 1158 32.77 -24.63 12.05
N LEU A 1159 33.12 -24.84 13.32
CA LEU A 1159 32.40 -25.68 14.27
C LEU A 1159 32.02 -24.85 15.50
N PHE A 1160 30.84 -25.14 16.05
CA PHE A 1160 30.35 -24.55 17.29
C PHE A 1160 30.43 -25.59 18.41
N ALA A 1161 31.08 -25.23 19.52
CA ALA A 1161 31.11 -26.04 20.72
C ALA A 1161 30.00 -25.59 21.68
N ILE A 1162 29.01 -26.44 21.93
CA ILE A 1162 27.77 -26.10 22.64
C ILE A 1162 27.67 -26.87 23.96
N LYS A 1163 27.32 -26.18 25.06
CA LYS A 1163 26.92 -26.82 26.32
C LYS A 1163 25.39 -26.94 26.36
N ARG A 1164 24.87 -28.15 26.57
CA ARG A 1164 23.43 -28.44 26.65
C ARG A 1164 22.81 -27.84 27.90
N GLN A 1165 21.58 -27.33 27.78
CA GLN A 1165 20.73 -27.06 28.94
C GLN A 1165 20.37 -28.37 29.63
N ALA A 1166 20.35 -28.42 30.97
CA ALA A 1166 19.88 -29.62 31.66
C ALA A 1166 18.34 -29.71 31.61
N PRO A 1167 17.77 -30.93 31.46
CA PRO A 1167 16.32 -31.12 31.48
C PRO A 1167 15.73 -30.71 32.83
N LEU A 1168 14.44 -30.40 32.85
CA LEU A 1168 13.72 -30.11 34.08
C LEU A 1168 13.82 -31.30 35.07
N PRO A 1169 14.03 -31.06 36.38
CA PRO A 1169 13.99 -32.13 37.37
C PRO A 1169 12.60 -32.80 37.38
N VAL A 1170 12.56 -34.13 37.46
CA VAL A 1170 11.31 -34.93 37.37
C VAL A 1170 10.27 -34.58 38.45
N ALA A 1171 10.69 -33.92 39.53
CA ALA A 1171 9.82 -33.46 40.62
C ALA A 1171 9.21 -32.05 40.40
N LYS A 1172 9.59 -31.31 39.35
CA LYS A 1172 9.10 -29.96 39.05
C LYS A 1172 8.14 -29.98 37.85
N PHE A 1173 7.10 -29.15 37.93
CA PHE A 1173 6.07 -28.93 36.92
C PHE A 1173 6.59 -28.04 35.77
N ASP A 1174 6.03 -28.22 34.57
CA ASP A 1174 6.24 -27.29 33.44
C ASP A 1174 4.92 -26.55 33.16
N PRO A 1175 4.78 -25.27 33.58
CA PRO A 1175 3.56 -24.51 33.44
C PRO A 1175 3.23 -24.10 31.99
N PHE A 1176 4.13 -24.32 31.03
CA PHE A 1176 3.82 -24.11 29.60
C PHE A 1176 3.16 -25.32 28.92
N LYS A 1177 3.18 -26.49 29.56
CA LYS A 1177 2.75 -27.77 28.97
C LYS A 1177 1.26 -27.83 28.60
N CYS A 1178 0.42 -26.97 29.18
CA CYS A 1178 -0.99 -26.82 28.80
C CYS A 1178 -1.21 -25.95 27.55
N TYR A 1179 -0.26 -25.09 27.18
CA TYR A 1179 -0.36 -24.14 26.06
C TYR A 1179 0.31 -24.69 24.79
N VAL A 1180 -0.25 -25.78 24.26
CA VAL A 1180 0.33 -26.62 23.19
C VAL A 1180 0.74 -25.84 21.92
N ASP A 1181 0.10 -24.72 21.60
CA ASP A 1181 0.44 -23.89 20.44
C ASP A 1181 1.46 -22.77 20.73
N PHE A 1182 1.86 -22.61 21.99
CA PHE A 1182 2.90 -21.69 22.43
C PHE A 1182 4.25 -22.42 22.53
N PRO A 1183 5.29 -22.01 21.78
CA PRO A 1183 6.54 -22.76 21.62
C PRO A 1183 7.51 -22.48 22.79
N ALA A 1184 7.09 -22.84 24.00
CA ALA A 1184 7.88 -22.69 25.22
C ALA A 1184 7.92 -23.98 26.03
N THR A 1185 8.99 -24.17 26.80
CA THR A 1185 9.19 -25.34 27.67
C THR A 1185 10.08 -24.94 28.83
N THR A 1186 9.81 -25.48 30.01
CA THR A 1186 10.62 -25.21 31.21
C THR A 1186 11.74 -26.25 31.33
N TYR A 1187 12.96 -25.77 31.53
CA TYR A 1187 14.19 -26.54 31.69
C TYR A 1187 14.79 -26.29 33.08
N SER A 1188 15.83 -27.05 33.45
CA SER A 1188 16.66 -26.63 34.57
C SER A 1188 17.44 -25.35 34.22
N SER A 1189 17.62 -24.45 35.18
CA SER A 1189 18.54 -23.30 35.07
C SER A 1189 19.99 -23.73 34.83
N LYS A 1190 20.36 -24.93 35.29
CA LYS A 1190 21.72 -25.47 35.21
C LYS A 1190 22.00 -26.03 33.81
N MET A 1191 23.25 -25.93 33.38
CA MET A 1191 23.76 -26.60 32.18
C MET A 1191 24.21 -28.03 32.50
N VAL A 1192 24.12 -28.96 31.54
CA VAL A 1192 24.59 -30.35 31.72
C VAL A 1192 26.10 -30.40 31.92
N ASP A 1193 26.57 -30.99 33.02
CA ASP A 1193 27.99 -31.23 33.23
C ASP A 1193 28.46 -32.45 32.43
N GLY A 1194 29.35 -32.19 31.47
CA GLY A 1194 29.80 -33.15 30.47
C GLY A 1194 30.61 -32.47 29.36
N PRO A 1195 31.00 -33.23 28.30
CA PRO A 1195 31.67 -32.65 27.14
C PRO A 1195 30.74 -31.71 26.35
N LEU A 1196 31.33 -30.76 25.63
CA LEU A 1196 30.61 -29.91 24.69
C LEU A 1196 30.29 -30.70 23.41
N ASP A 1197 29.09 -30.52 22.85
CA ASP A 1197 28.80 -30.99 21.50
C ASP A 1197 29.57 -30.11 20.50
N SER A 1198 30.33 -30.71 19.58
CA SER A 1198 30.94 -29.99 18.46
C SER A 1198 30.11 -30.23 17.20
N ILE A 1199 29.43 -29.20 16.71
CA ILE A 1199 28.51 -29.28 15.56
C ILE A 1199 28.90 -28.34 14.43
N HIS A 1200 28.51 -28.68 13.20
CA HIS A 1200 28.54 -27.73 12.09
C HIS A 1200 27.30 -26.81 12.17
N PRO A 1201 27.41 -25.50 11.84
CA PRO A 1201 26.28 -24.54 11.96
C PRO A 1201 24.99 -24.94 11.23
N SER A 1202 25.04 -25.81 10.22
CA SER A 1202 23.85 -26.36 9.55
C SER A 1202 23.04 -27.36 10.38
N GLN A 1203 23.49 -27.73 11.58
CA GLN A 1203 22.77 -28.59 12.52
C GLN A 1203 21.89 -27.79 13.50
N ILE A 1204 22.02 -26.46 13.54
CA ILE A 1204 21.12 -25.57 14.29
C ILE A 1204 19.81 -25.45 13.52
N ARG A 1205 18.69 -25.58 14.22
CA ARG A 1205 17.35 -25.39 13.65
C ARG A 1205 16.86 -23.96 13.84
N LEU A 1206 17.10 -23.36 15.00
CA LEU A 1206 16.62 -22.03 15.39
C LEU A 1206 17.41 -21.46 16.58
N HIS A 1207 17.26 -20.15 16.83
CA HIS A 1207 17.66 -19.49 18.08
C HIS A 1207 16.58 -19.69 19.15
N VAL A 1208 16.94 -19.57 20.42
CA VAL A 1208 15.94 -19.54 21.51
C VAL A 1208 16.09 -18.27 22.37
N ALA A 1209 14.99 -17.85 23.02
CA ALA A 1209 15.05 -16.95 24.18
C ALA A 1209 15.17 -17.77 25.47
N GLN A 1210 15.72 -17.17 26.52
CA GLN A 1210 15.82 -17.79 27.84
C GLN A 1210 15.50 -16.79 28.96
N TYR A 1211 14.74 -17.23 29.96
CA TYR A 1211 14.51 -16.48 31.20
C TYR A 1211 14.67 -17.39 32.42
N GLU A 1212 15.60 -17.06 33.31
CA GLU A 1212 15.79 -17.73 34.60
C GLU A 1212 14.88 -17.07 35.64
N PHE A 1213 13.90 -17.82 36.18
CA PHE A 1213 12.90 -17.29 37.12
C PHE A 1213 12.99 -17.85 38.54
N SER A 1214 13.68 -18.99 38.71
CA SER A 1214 14.05 -19.53 40.02
C SER A 1214 15.46 -20.12 39.96
N HIS A 1215 16.07 -20.38 41.13
CA HIS A 1215 17.42 -20.95 41.20
C HIS A 1215 17.57 -22.31 40.50
N GLU A 1216 16.48 -23.01 40.19
CA GLU A 1216 16.51 -24.32 39.52
C GLU A 1216 15.78 -24.38 38.17
N CYS A 1217 14.98 -23.36 37.80
CA CYS A 1217 14.12 -23.39 36.61
C CYS A 1217 14.38 -22.22 35.66
N ALA A 1218 14.48 -22.53 34.36
CA ALA A 1218 14.60 -21.56 33.28
C ALA A 1218 13.59 -21.88 32.17
N ILE A 1219 12.89 -20.86 31.69
CA ILE A 1219 11.96 -20.97 30.56
C ILE A 1219 12.76 -20.75 29.28
N ILE A 1220 12.50 -21.58 28.28
CA ILE A 1220 13.07 -21.48 26.94
C ILE A 1220 11.93 -21.32 25.94
N ILE A 1221 12.09 -20.39 24.98
CA ILE A 1221 11.13 -20.16 23.88
C ILE A 1221 11.84 -20.30 22.53
N ASP A 1222 11.29 -21.11 21.64
CA ASP A 1222 11.82 -21.31 20.30
C ASP A 1222 11.54 -20.10 19.39
N LEU A 1223 12.59 -19.37 19.00
CA LEU A 1223 12.50 -18.20 18.14
C LEU A 1223 12.71 -18.61 16.68
N CYS A 1224 11.68 -19.21 16.11
CA CYS A 1224 11.68 -19.66 14.72
C CYS A 1224 11.73 -18.46 13.74
N ARG A 1225 12.89 -18.27 13.11
CA ARG A 1225 12.94 -18.07 11.66
C ARG A 1225 12.99 -19.47 11.03
N ASP A 1226 12.18 -19.70 10.02
CA ASP A 1226 12.14 -20.98 9.29
C ASP A 1226 13.42 -21.19 8.45
#